data_AF-A0A9P4Y2H1-F1
#
_entry.id   AF-A0A9P4Y2H1-F1
#
_cell.length_a   1.000
_cell.length_b   1.000
_cell.length_c   1.000
_cell.angle_alpha   90.00
_cell.angle_beta   90.00
_cell.angle_gamma   90.00
#
_symmetry.space_group_name_H-M   'P 1'
#
loop_
_entity.id
_entity.type
_entity.pdbx_description
1 polymer ?
#
loop_
_entity_poly.entity_id
_entity_poly.type
_entity_poly.pdbx_seq_one_letter_code
_entity_poly.pdbx_strand_id
1 'polypeptide(L)'
;MPSATSLLILIFLCLLLVRPAAAFGAGEVPAGSEFKGMVWRHGDLADILKYLPSSFLTGYRFTKLQRKQVYFGNWLRDFSQVIDTTCLENVPEAILRAIVSVLAFMEFGFATDEFDVTRERLGCYTHVEHIDNPSGYPDNAQDIDGRLRGPVDPRELEMDPQTGMKNYIANSGKGWDTAADYIRDQLSTCIALGRRGRRKHQSAAKKDAFRHLGAALHTLEDFAAHSNFTELCLRELGEEEVFAFVGDACRVKVPHGPNKGNMVAPIVTGTFGMLDIFHSLLGEADDKAVLQSKGSLGELESKLNYGGMAFEQLFQLIKTGIEQLSKIQPDLDPLLSQLQAVGEIFKKYAPVNKNDDDDDDDDDDNKETRTDEVTITDANVLWQAIEPVLYLHDRVSKYLHEGLEDTEESIEDYSHGQLGEYTNQLVFKYLAIMIESSVRALRNAVKAARDRVDEEAAKADSAQVYLDGTASDPSHSDLSKDHFSNVLNQPAGLVATITTNWTVQQVVRCWDDSKLDADRCIDEILTVLHHPAFPREKTPIQQYMFTAIDKWWNANPPEEKDRIRAKLTKESVQQRQHEDHTLTLKDFEGKQSGPASFPNSWPKVRQPPKKASIFAEWANDAIADFNWALGIVQRGRRGDPFVFVALVYSIAHGVMWILSKLLWPFGPREE
;
A
#
# COMPACT_ATOMS: atom_id res chain seq x y z
N MET A 1 25.03 30.72 -13.74
CA MET A 1 24.34 30.19 -12.55
C MET A 1 23.08 31.01 -12.35
N PRO A 2 21.88 30.41 -12.22
CA PRO A 2 20.66 31.18 -11.95
C PRO A 2 20.72 31.71 -10.52
N SER A 3 20.17 32.90 -10.27
CA SER A 3 20.11 33.49 -8.92
C SER A 3 19.16 32.69 -8.03
N ALA A 4 19.42 32.69 -6.72
CA ALA A 4 18.67 31.95 -5.70
C ALA A 4 17.15 32.17 -5.77
N THR A 5 16.70 33.31 -6.29
CA THR A 5 15.29 33.66 -6.50
C THR A 5 14.63 32.87 -7.64
N SER A 6 15.35 32.61 -8.74
CA SER A 6 14.85 31.75 -9.83
C SER A 6 14.78 30.29 -9.43
N LEU A 7 15.69 29.85 -8.55
CA LEU A 7 15.67 28.52 -7.95
C LEU A 7 14.51 28.36 -6.97
N LEU A 8 14.24 29.37 -6.12
CA LEU A 8 13.09 29.38 -5.20
C LEU A 8 11.74 29.36 -5.92
N ILE A 9 11.61 30.07 -7.05
CA ILE A 9 10.38 30.04 -7.86
C ILE A 9 10.24 28.67 -8.56
N LEU A 10 11.34 28.08 -9.06
CA LEU A 10 11.34 26.72 -9.63
C LEU A 10 11.00 25.66 -8.57
N ILE A 11 11.52 25.81 -7.35
CA ILE A 11 11.25 24.95 -6.19
C ILE A 11 9.80 25.11 -5.74
N PHE A 12 9.27 26.33 -5.67
CA PHE A 12 7.86 26.57 -5.34
C PHE A 12 6.92 26.00 -6.42
N LEU A 13 7.27 26.13 -7.70
CA LEU A 13 6.58 25.46 -8.80
C LEU A 13 6.71 23.93 -8.76
N CYS A 14 7.84 23.38 -8.29
CA CYS A 14 8.01 21.92 -8.11
C CYS A 14 7.27 21.39 -6.86
N LEU A 15 7.16 22.19 -5.80
CA LEU A 15 6.40 21.88 -4.57
C LEU A 15 4.88 21.94 -4.80
N LEU A 16 4.42 22.80 -5.73
CA LEU A 16 3.03 22.84 -6.20
C LEU A 16 2.65 21.66 -7.12
N LEU A 17 3.58 20.75 -7.45
CA LEU A 17 3.38 19.62 -8.35
C LEU A 17 3.55 18.24 -7.67
N VAL A 18 3.61 18.18 -6.34
CA VAL A 18 3.82 16.95 -5.56
C VAL A 18 2.55 16.09 -5.51
N ARG A 19 2.66 14.79 -5.84
CA ARG A 19 1.57 13.79 -5.91
C ARG A 19 2.04 12.45 -5.33
N PRO A 20 1.15 11.58 -4.82
CA PRO A 20 1.47 10.33 -4.11
C PRO A 20 2.52 9.40 -4.74
N ALA A 21 3.16 8.58 -3.89
CA ALA A 21 4.18 7.60 -4.28
C ALA A 21 3.47 6.34 -4.80
N ALA A 22 3.79 5.92 -6.03
CA ALA A 22 3.03 4.91 -6.75
C ALA A 22 3.92 3.88 -7.45
N ALA A 23 4.20 2.75 -6.80
CA ALA A 23 4.86 1.60 -7.42
C ALA A 23 3.93 0.38 -7.30
N PHE A 24 4.06 -0.60 -8.20
CA PHE A 24 3.32 -1.88 -8.10
C PHE A 24 1.79 -1.73 -8.15
N GLY A 25 1.25 -0.80 -8.95
CA GLY A 25 -0.19 -0.51 -8.95
C GLY A 25 -0.71 0.27 -7.73
N ALA A 26 0.14 0.50 -6.72
CA ALA A 26 -0.14 1.38 -5.59
C ALA A 26 -0.27 2.85 -6.04
N GLY A 27 -0.84 3.65 -5.17
CA GLY A 27 -1.16 5.06 -5.37
C GLY A 27 -2.56 5.26 -5.94
N GLU A 28 -2.91 6.52 -6.18
CA GLU A 28 -4.20 6.91 -6.76
C GLU A 28 -4.01 7.84 -7.94
N VAL A 29 -4.97 7.83 -8.87
CA VAL A 29 -5.06 8.90 -9.87
C VAL A 29 -5.35 10.21 -9.12
N PRO A 30 -4.57 11.27 -9.37
CA PRO A 30 -4.75 12.55 -8.68
C PRO A 30 -6.15 13.11 -8.86
N ALA A 31 -6.76 13.63 -7.79
CA ALA A 31 -8.16 14.08 -7.79
C ALA A 31 -8.49 15.13 -8.88
N GLY A 32 -7.53 15.97 -9.27
CA GLY A 32 -7.68 16.96 -10.35
C GLY A 32 -7.34 16.45 -11.75
N SER A 33 -7.01 15.17 -11.92
CA SER A 33 -6.70 14.58 -13.22
C SER A 33 -7.98 14.31 -14.02
N GLU A 34 -7.97 14.64 -15.31
CA GLU A 34 -9.08 14.31 -16.22
C GLU A 34 -9.24 12.80 -16.42
N PHE A 35 -8.23 12.00 -16.04
CA PHE A 35 -8.28 10.53 -16.07
C PHE A 35 -8.92 9.90 -14.82
N LYS A 36 -9.27 10.68 -13.78
CA LYS A 36 -9.85 10.15 -12.54
C LYS A 36 -11.18 9.44 -12.82
N GLY A 37 -11.29 8.20 -12.36
CA GLY A 37 -12.46 7.35 -12.59
C GLY A 37 -12.54 6.76 -14.00
N MET A 38 -11.56 7.01 -14.87
CA MET A 38 -11.42 6.34 -16.17
C MET A 38 -10.35 5.25 -16.14
N VAL A 39 -9.28 5.49 -15.39
CA VAL A 39 -8.19 4.55 -15.13
C VAL A 39 -8.09 4.28 -13.64
N TRP A 40 -7.49 3.14 -13.27
CA TRP A 40 -7.56 2.62 -11.90
C TRP A 40 -6.20 2.17 -11.39
N ARG A 41 -5.96 2.48 -10.11
CA ARG A 41 -4.92 1.97 -9.22
C ARG A 41 -5.52 1.57 -7.88
N HIS A 42 -4.78 0.85 -7.03
CA HIS A 42 -5.33 0.37 -5.74
C HIS A 42 -5.84 1.49 -4.83
N GLY A 43 -5.19 2.67 -4.83
CA GLY A 43 -5.67 3.83 -4.07
C GLY A 43 -7.03 4.34 -4.55
N ASP A 44 -7.31 4.29 -5.87
CA ASP A 44 -8.62 4.65 -6.42
C ASP A 44 -9.73 3.70 -5.95
N LEU A 45 -9.40 2.43 -5.72
CA LEU A 45 -10.35 1.40 -5.28
C LEU A 45 -10.71 1.59 -3.81
N ALA A 46 -9.76 1.97 -2.96
CA ALA A 46 -10.03 2.32 -1.57
C ALA A 46 -10.94 3.55 -1.43
N ASP A 47 -10.92 4.45 -2.42
CA ASP A 47 -11.73 5.66 -2.45
C ASP A 47 -13.24 5.35 -2.57
N ILE A 48 -13.60 4.19 -3.14
CA ILE A 48 -14.98 3.72 -3.29
C ILE A 48 -15.67 3.60 -1.93
N LEU A 49 -14.92 3.32 -0.86
CA LEU A 49 -15.45 3.19 0.50
C LEU A 49 -16.17 4.46 0.98
N LYS A 50 -15.93 5.63 0.36
CA LYS A 50 -16.66 6.88 0.68
C LYS A 50 -18.15 6.82 0.33
N TYR A 51 -18.53 5.89 -0.53
CA TYR A 51 -19.92 5.60 -0.91
C TYR A 51 -20.52 4.39 -0.16
N LEU A 52 -19.73 3.70 0.64
CA LEU A 52 -20.12 2.46 1.31
C LEU A 52 -20.39 2.67 2.80
N PRO A 53 -21.28 1.87 3.40
CA PRO A 53 -21.58 1.99 4.81
C PRO A 53 -20.44 1.38 5.63
N SER A 54 -19.89 2.13 6.58
CA SER A 54 -19.07 1.59 7.66
C SER A 54 -19.92 0.90 8.73
N SER A 55 -21.25 1.07 8.70
CA SER A 55 -22.25 0.29 9.43
C SER A 55 -23.64 0.47 8.80
N PHE A 56 -24.33 -0.64 8.52
CA PHE A 56 -25.71 -0.65 8.05
C PHE A 56 -26.71 -0.25 9.14
N LEU A 57 -26.39 -0.47 10.41
CA LEU A 57 -27.25 -0.09 11.54
C LEU A 57 -27.35 1.44 11.71
N THR A 58 -26.22 2.14 11.56
CA THR A 58 -26.15 3.59 11.74
C THR A 58 -26.34 4.37 10.44
N GLY A 59 -26.14 3.71 9.30
CA GLY A 59 -26.07 4.31 7.98
C GLY A 59 -24.82 5.18 7.78
N TYR A 60 -23.81 5.08 8.65
CA TYR A 60 -22.59 5.88 8.51
C TYR A 60 -21.72 5.36 7.37
N ARG A 61 -21.10 6.27 6.61
CA ARG A 61 -20.05 5.94 5.65
C ARG A 61 -18.68 5.76 6.29
N PHE A 62 -17.69 5.29 5.53
CA PHE A 62 -16.29 5.32 5.96
C PHE A 62 -15.74 6.76 5.97
N THR A 63 -15.15 7.16 7.10
CA THR A 63 -14.39 8.43 7.27
C THR A 63 -13.13 8.44 6.41
N LYS A 64 -12.53 9.61 6.14
CA LYS A 64 -11.27 9.71 5.37
C LYS A 64 -10.15 8.87 6.02
N LEU A 65 -10.01 8.95 7.35
CA LEU A 65 -9.03 8.17 8.10
C LEU A 65 -9.24 6.65 7.98
N GLN A 66 -10.48 6.18 8.07
CA GLN A 66 -10.80 4.75 7.91
C GLN A 66 -10.50 4.24 6.50
N ARG A 67 -10.73 5.05 5.46
CA ARG A 67 -10.34 4.68 4.08
C ARG A 67 -8.82 4.55 3.95
N LYS A 68 -8.07 5.50 4.51
CA LYS A 68 -6.59 5.41 4.59
C LYS A 68 -6.12 4.16 5.34
N GLN A 69 -6.80 3.76 6.43
CA GLN A 69 -6.47 2.55 7.19
C GLN A 69 -6.71 1.26 6.39
N VAL A 70 -7.80 1.20 5.63
CA VAL A 70 -8.05 0.08 4.70
C VAL A 70 -7.01 0.07 3.60
N TYR A 71 -6.77 1.23 2.97
CA TYR A 71 -5.79 1.35 1.91
C TYR A 71 -4.36 1.03 2.37
N PHE A 72 -3.96 1.40 3.58
CA PHE A 72 -2.66 1.03 4.14
C PHE A 72 -2.46 -0.50 4.21
N GLY A 73 -3.50 -1.26 4.55
CA GLY A 73 -3.44 -2.71 4.53
C GLY A 73 -3.26 -3.32 3.13
N ASN A 74 -3.86 -2.68 2.13
CA ASN A 74 -3.71 -3.03 0.71
C ASN A 74 -2.29 -2.67 0.21
N TRP A 75 -1.90 -1.41 0.40
CA TRP A 75 -0.60 -0.84 0.04
C TRP A 75 0.60 -1.60 0.65
N LEU A 76 0.46 -2.12 1.86
CA LEU A 76 1.51 -2.95 2.47
C LEU A 76 1.76 -4.26 1.71
N ARG A 77 0.80 -4.77 0.93
CA ARG A 77 0.97 -5.97 0.09
C ARG A 77 1.76 -5.62 -1.16
N ASP A 78 1.39 -4.54 -1.87
CA ASP A 78 2.17 -3.95 -2.97
C ASP A 78 3.66 -3.81 -2.60
N PHE A 79 3.94 -3.17 -1.46
CA PHE A 79 5.32 -2.91 -1.05
C PHE A 79 6.01 -4.10 -0.37
N SER A 80 5.30 -5.19 -0.06
CA SER A 80 5.93 -6.42 0.44
C SER A 80 6.82 -7.07 -0.62
N GLN A 81 6.55 -6.81 -1.91
CA GLN A 81 7.36 -7.25 -3.06
C GLN A 81 8.81 -6.75 -3.01
N VAL A 82 9.07 -5.63 -2.30
CA VAL A 82 10.43 -5.13 -2.04
C VAL A 82 11.19 -6.03 -1.06
N ILE A 83 10.50 -6.82 -0.25
CA ILE A 83 11.06 -7.77 0.70
C ILE A 83 11.03 -9.18 0.09
N ASP A 84 11.73 -9.33 -1.03
CA ASP A 84 11.93 -10.57 -1.79
C ASP A 84 13.42 -10.94 -1.91
N THR A 85 13.74 -12.17 -2.33
CA THR A 85 15.11 -12.67 -2.54
C THR A 85 15.97 -11.67 -3.32
N THR A 86 15.41 -11.07 -4.38
CA THR A 86 16.12 -10.12 -5.26
C THR A 86 16.73 -8.95 -4.49
N CYS A 87 15.94 -8.33 -3.62
CA CYS A 87 16.38 -7.18 -2.84
C CYS A 87 17.16 -7.61 -1.60
N LEU A 88 16.74 -8.68 -0.92
CA LEU A 88 17.32 -9.15 0.34
C LEU A 88 18.74 -9.68 0.21
N GLU A 89 19.12 -10.22 -0.95
CA GLU A 89 20.51 -10.61 -1.24
C GLU A 89 21.47 -9.42 -1.23
N ASN A 90 20.97 -8.22 -1.55
CA ASN A 90 21.79 -7.03 -1.78
C ASN A 90 21.61 -5.97 -0.69
N VAL A 91 20.46 -5.94 -0.01
CA VAL A 91 20.08 -4.92 0.96
C VAL A 91 19.45 -5.58 2.18
N PRO A 92 19.93 -5.29 3.40
CA PRO A 92 19.31 -5.77 4.63
C PRO A 92 17.83 -5.38 4.74
N GLU A 93 17.00 -6.31 5.23
CA GLU A 93 15.55 -6.10 5.44
C GLU A 93 15.22 -4.81 6.19
N ALA A 94 15.98 -4.49 7.24
CA ALA A 94 15.70 -3.31 8.06
C ALA A 94 15.85 -2.00 7.27
N ILE A 95 16.75 -1.97 6.27
CA ILE A 95 16.95 -0.82 5.39
C ILE A 95 15.80 -0.74 4.39
N LEU A 96 15.44 -1.87 3.76
CA LEU A 96 14.30 -1.93 2.84
C LEU A 96 13.00 -1.51 3.53
N ARG A 97 12.74 -2.02 4.73
CA ARG A 97 11.58 -1.64 5.53
C ARG A 97 11.61 -0.17 5.92
N ALA A 98 12.77 0.40 6.27
CA ALA A 98 12.87 1.84 6.55
C ALA A 98 12.51 2.70 5.32
N ILE A 99 12.91 2.28 4.11
CA ILE A 99 12.51 2.92 2.86
C ILE A 99 10.98 2.84 2.70
N VAL A 100 10.39 1.66 2.90
CA VAL A 100 8.94 1.49 2.84
C VAL A 100 8.22 2.34 3.90
N SER A 101 8.75 2.47 5.13
CA SER A 101 8.19 3.35 6.17
C SER A 101 8.17 4.82 5.75
N VAL A 102 9.22 5.28 5.06
CA VAL A 102 9.29 6.64 4.51
C VAL A 102 8.23 6.82 3.42
N LEU A 103 8.11 5.85 2.50
CA LEU A 103 7.12 5.91 1.42
C LEU A 103 5.69 5.90 1.98
N ALA A 104 5.43 5.08 3.01
CA ALA A 104 4.16 5.09 3.72
C ALA A 104 3.89 6.45 4.37
N PHE A 105 4.88 7.08 5.01
CA PHE A 105 4.70 8.42 5.55
C PHE A 105 4.37 9.46 4.47
N MET A 106 5.03 9.37 3.31
CA MET A 106 4.76 10.25 2.17
C MET A 106 3.36 10.06 1.58
N GLU A 107 2.84 8.84 1.58
CA GLU A 107 1.54 8.48 1.04
C GLU A 107 0.39 8.83 2.02
N PHE A 108 0.53 8.39 3.27
CA PHE A 108 -0.56 8.46 4.25
C PHE A 108 -0.51 9.73 5.10
N GLY A 109 0.65 10.38 5.21
CA GLY A 109 0.91 11.48 6.13
C GLY A 109 0.99 11.04 7.59
N PHE A 110 1.22 9.74 7.84
CA PHE A 110 1.31 9.15 9.17
C PHE A 110 2.37 8.03 9.17
N ALA A 111 3.04 7.81 10.30
CA ALA A 111 4.11 6.81 10.43
C ALA A 111 3.99 5.90 11.66
N THR A 112 2.99 6.11 12.51
CA THR A 112 2.85 5.41 13.81
C THR A 112 1.48 4.79 14.00
N ASP A 113 1.36 3.95 15.05
CA ASP A 113 0.13 3.26 15.45
C ASP A 113 -0.46 2.41 14.31
N GLU A 114 -1.58 2.79 13.70
CA GLU A 114 -2.17 2.04 12.58
C GLU A 114 -1.37 2.12 11.28
N PHE A 115 -0.47 3.10 11.13
CA PHE A 115 0.36 3.32 9.92
C PHE A 115 1.83 2.92 10.14
N ASP A 116 2.14 2.30 11.28
CA ASP A 116 3.49 1.82 11.57
C ASP A 116 3.82 0.59 10.69
N VAL A 117 4.87 0.73 9.87
CA VAL A 117 5.42 -0.31 8.98
C VAL A 117 6.37 -1.19 9.79
N THR A 118 5.78 -2.13 10.52
CA THR A 118 6.51 -3.15 11.29
C THR A 118 6.94 -4.31 10.41
N ARG A 119 7.91 -5.10 10.88
CA ARG A 119 8.39 -6.31 10.19
C ARG A 119 7.24 -7.30 9.96
N GLU A 120 6.32 -7.41 10.92
CA GLU A 120 5.17 -8.32 10.86
C GLU A 120 4.06 -7.80 9.94
N ARG A 121 3.83 -6.49 9.89
CA ARG A 121 2.79 -5.90 9.03
C ARG A 121 3.22 -5.83 7.58
N LEU A 122 4.49 -5.50 7.30
CA LEU A 122 5.03 -5.50 5.94
C LEU A 122 5.25 -6.93 5.44
N GLY A 123 5.71 -7.84 6.31
CA GLY A 123 5.96 -9.22 5.91
C GLY A 123 7.09 -9.35 4.87
N CYS A 124 7.04 -10.42 4.11
CA CYS A 124 7.86 -10.68 2.93
C CYS A 124 6.94 -10.87 1.73
N TYR A 125 7.49 -10.77 0.52
CA TYR A 125 6.77 -11.16 -0.68
C TYR A 125 6.19 -12.59 -0.54
N THR A 126 4.96 -12.76 -0.98
CA THR A 126 4.38 -14.08 -1.20
C THR A 126 3.41 -14.07 -2.37
N HIS A 127 3.51 -15.10 -3.22
CA HIS A 127 2.67 -15.26 -4.38
C HIS A 127 1.15 -15.23 -4.09
N VAL A 128 0.69 -15.73 -2.93
CA VAL A 128 -0.75 -15.75 -2.60
C VAL A 128 -1.35 -14.37 -2.34
N GLU A 129 -0.53 -13.38 -1.99
CA GLU A 129 -0.99 -12.02 -1.77
C GLU A 129 -1.40 -11.33 -3.08
N HIS A 130 -0.72 -11.69 -4.17
CA HIS A 130 -0.89 -11.09 -5.51
C HIS A 130 -1.55 -12.03 -6.52
N ILE A 131 -1.86 -13.26 -6.11
CA ILE A 131 -2.27 -14.37 -6.99
C ILE A 131 -1.19 -14.69 -8.04
N ASP A 132 0.09 -14.44 -7.76
CA ASP A 132 1.16 -14.72 -8.71
C ASP A 132 1.35 -16.22 -8.94
N ASN A 133 1.89 -16.55 -10.11
CA ASN A 133 2.34 -17.88 -10.43
C ASN A 133 3.71 -18.13 -9.77
N PRO A 134 3.83 -19.10 -8.85
CA PRO A 134 5.09 -19.35 -8.17
C PRO A 134 6.13 -20.08 -9.02
N SER A 135 5.82 -20.44 -10.27
CA SER A 135 6.76 -21.12 -11.16
C SER A 135 8.07 -20.35 -11.30
N GLY A 136 9.19 -21.03 -11.08
CA GLY A 136 10.53 -20.45 -11.15
C GLY A 136 11.02 -19.77 -9.86
N TYR A 137 10.22 -19.76 -8.78
CA TYR A 137 10.65 -19.19 -7.50
C TYR A 137 11.82 -19.99 -6.88
N PRO A 138 12.86 -19.35 -6.31
CA PRO A 138 14.04 -20.04 -5.81
C PRO A 138 13.76 -21.01 -4.65
N ASP A 139 14.22 -22.26 -4.76
CA ASP A 139 14.06 -23.29 -3.71
C ASP A 139 14.78 -22.92 -2.40
N ASN A 140 15.83 -22.12 -2.47
CA ASN A 140 16.66 -21.71 -1.34
C ASN A 140 16.25 -20.34 -0.77
N ALA A 141 15.09 -19.79 -1.12
CA ALA A 141 14.64 -18.48 -0.65
C ALA A 141 14.63 -18.36 0.89
N GLN A 142 14.29 -19.45 1.59
CA GLN A 142 14.28 -19.49 3.06
C GLN A 142 15.66 -19.39 3.70
N ASP A 143 16.74 -19.67 2.96
CA ASP A 143 18.11 -19.46 3.42
C ASP A 143 18.46 -17.96 3.49
N ILE A 144 17.75 -17.12 2.71
CA ILE A 144 17.91 -15.65 2.68
C ILE A 144 17.10 -15.00 3.81
N ASP A 145 15.79 -15.29 3.89
CA ASP A 145 14.94 -14.94 5.03
C ASP A 145 13.91 -16.05 5.25
N GLY A 146 13.88 -16.63 6.46
CA GLY A 146 13.01 -17.77 6.79
C GLY A 146 11.50 -17.51 6.73
N ARG A 147 11.06 -16.27 6.47
CA ARG A 147 9.66 -15.92 6.20
C ARG A 147 9.26 -16.06 4.74
N LEU A 148 10.23 -16.13 3.82
CA LEU A 148 9.97 -16.36 2.41
C LEU A 148 9.41 -17.77 2.20
N ARG A 149 8.75 -17.99 1.06
CA ARG A 149 8.15 -19.30 0.76
C ARG A 149 9.23 -20.38 0.58
N GLY A 150 8.83 -21.61 0.87
CA GLY A 150 9.65 -22.78 0.54
C GLY A 150 9.57 -23.15 -0.96
N PRO A 151 10.19 -24.29 -1.33
CA PRO A 151 10.17 -24.82 -2.68
C PRO A 151 8.77 -24.94 -3.28
N VAL A 152 8.70 -24.79 -4.61
CA VAL A 152 7.45 -24.91 -5.37
C VAL A 152 7.02 -26.36 -5.45
N ASP A 153 5.78 -26.68 -5.07
CA ASP A 153 5.22 -28.01 -5.28
C ASP A 153 4.71 -28.09 -6.72
N PRO A 154 5.24 -28.98 -7.59
CA PRO A 154 4.80 -29.04 -8.98
C PRO A 154 3.28 -29.23 -9.16
N ARG A 155 2.60 -29.83 -8.16
CA ARG A 155 1.15 -30.01 -8.18
C ARG A 155 0.40 -28.68 -8.03
N GLU A 156 0.98 -27.68 -7.36
CA GLU A 156 0.35 -26.36 -7.22
C GLU A 156 0.30 -25.61 -8.57
N LEU A 157 1.19 -25.95 -9.51
CA LEU A 157 1.22 -25.44 -10.88
C LEU A 157 0.27 -26.17 -11.83
N GLU A 158 -0.33 -27.29 -11.43
CA GLU A 158 -1.28 -28.02 -12.27
C GLU A 158 -2.63 -27.28 -12.37
N MET A 159 -3.40 -27.61 -13.41
CA MET A 159 -4.76 -27.10 -13.60
C MET A 159 -5.76 -27.93 -12.83
N ASP A 160 -6.61 -27.29 -12.02
CA ASP A 160 -7.75 -27.97 -11.41
C ASP A 160 -8.87 -28.16 -12.45
N PRO A 161 -9.25 -29.39 -12.80
CA PRO A 161 -10.33 -29.65 -13.77
C PRO A 161 -11.72 -29.21 -13.26
N GLN A 162 -11.91 -28.97 -11.96
CA GLN A 162 -13.21 -28.56 -11.42
C GLN A 162 -13.43 -27.05 -11.52
N THR A 163 -12.39 -26.25 -11.31
CA THR A 163 -12.46 -24.78 -11.35
C THR A 163 -11.96 -24.18 -12.66
N GLY A 164 -11.10 -24.90 -13.41
CA GLY A 164 -10.46 -24.40 -14.62
C GLY A 164 -9.35 -23.40 -14.34
N MET A 165 -8.84 -23.37 -13.10
CA MET A 165 -7.81 -22.45 -12.62
C MET A 165 -6.57 -23.25 -12.20
N LYS A 166 -5.41 -22.59 -12.15
CA LYS A 166 -4.22 -23.15 -11.49
C LYS A 166 -4.49 -23.48 -10.02
N ASN A 167 -3.88 -24.56 -9.52
CA ASN A 167 -4.13 -25.09 -8.18
C ASN A 167 -3.80 -24.09 -7.05
N TYR A 168 -2.77 -23.25 -7.21
CA TYR A 168 -2.41 -22.20 -6.25
C TYR A 168 -3.42 -21.04 -6.15
N ILE A 169 -4.44 -20.98 -7.02
CA ILE A 169 -5.42 -19.87 -6.99
C ILE A 169 -6.52 -20.15 -5.96
N ALA A 170 -7.27 -21.26 -6.13
CA ALA A 170 -8.44 -21.54 -5.31
C ALA A 170 -8.63 -23.01 -4.90
N ASN A 171 -7.67 -23.90 -5.18
CA ASN A 171 -7.78 -25.31 -4.80
C ASN A 171 -7.24 -25.55 -3.38
N SER A 172 -7.96 -25.01 -2.40
CA SER A 172 -7.61 -25.01 -0.98
C SER A 172 -7.44 -26.39 -0.35
N GLY A 173 -6.61 -26.47 0.69
CA GLY A 173 -6.53 -27.63 1.60
C GLY A 173 -5.84 -28.86 1.02
N LYS A 174 -4.93 -28.67 0.05
CA LYS A 174 -4.18 -29.76 -0.62
C LYS A 174 -2.71 -29.87 -0.21
N GLY A 175 -2.25 -29.00 0.69
CA GLY A 175 -0.87 -29.00 1.22
C GLY A 175 0.06 -27.98 0.56
N TRP A 176 -0.46 -27.19 -0.38
CA TRP A 176 0.16 -25.96 -0.89
C TRP A 176 -0.69 -24.75 -0.48
N ASP A 177 -0.09 -23.56 -0.50
CA ASP A 177 -0.78 -22.32 -0.19
C ASP A 177 -1.62 -21.86 -1.38
N THR A 178 -2.75 -21.20 -1.11
CA THR A 178 -3.60 -20.64 -2.17
C THR A 178 -4.03 -19.21 -1.88
N ALA A 179 -4.25 -18.42 -2.93
CA ALA A 179 -4.83 -17.08 -2.78
C ALA A 179 -6.20 -17.12 -2.07
N ALA A 180 -7.03 -18.13 -2.34
CA ALA A 180 -8.29 -18.33 -1.63
C ALA A 180 -8.12 -18.57 -0.12
N ASP A 181 -7.11 -19.36 0.29
CA ASP A 181 -6.80 -19.58 1.71
C ASP A 181 -6.29 -18.31 2.39
N TYR A 182 -5.45 -17.53 1.69
CA TYR A 182 -4.98 -16.23 2.18
C TYR A 182 -6.14 -15.24 2.37
N ILE A 183 -7.00 -15.06 1.36
CA ILE A 183 -8.19 -14.20 1.44
C ILE A 183 -9.09 -14.66 2.60
N ARG A 184 -9.29 -15.97 2.77
CA ARG A 184 -10.09 -16.52 3.88
C ARG A 184 -9.50 -16.15 5.22
N ASP A 185 -8.19 -16.28 5.42
CA ASP A 185 -7.53 -15.93 6.68
C ASP A 185 -7.65 -14.44 6.99
N GLN A 186 -7.37 -13.59 6.00
CA GLN A 186 -7.47 -12.13 6.14
C GLN A 186 -8.92 -11.70 6.44
N LEU A 187 -9.92 -12.23 5.73
CA LEU A 187 -11.33 -11.91 5.98
C LEU A 187 -11.84 -12.47 7.31
N SER A 188 -11.44 -13.68 7.70
CA SER A 188 -11.80 -14.26 9.00
C SER A 188 -11.28 -13.41 10.15
N THR A 189 -10.01 -13.02 10.06
CA THR A 189 -9.37 -12.14 11.03
C THR A 189 -10.03 -10.76 11.03
N CYS A 190 -10.27 -10.18 9.86
CA CYS A 190 -11.00 -8.92 9.69
C CYS A 190 -12.40 -8.94 10.34
N ILE A 191 -13.20 -9.99 10.11
CA ILE A 191 -14.54 -10.12 10.68
C ILE A 191 -14.48 -10.27 12.20
N ALA A 192 -13.59 -11.13 12.71
CA ALA A 192 -13.41 -11.34 14.14
C ALA A 192 -12.99 -10.06 14.86
N LEU A 193 -12.00 -9.35 14.31
CA LEU A 193 -11.50 -8.08 14.82
C LEU A 193 -12.53 -6.97 14.72
N GLY A 194 -13.28 -6.88 13.61
CA GLY A 194 -14.31 -5.87 13.43
C GLY A 194 -15.48 -6.06 14.39
N ARG A 195 -15.93 -7.31 14.61
CA ARG A 195 -16.91 -7.65 15.65
C ARG A 195 -16.43 -7.26 17.05
N ARG A 196 -15.14 -7.50 17.35
CA ARG A 196 -14.52 -7.05 18.60
C ARG A 196 -14.47 -5.53 18.69
N GLY A 197 -14.12 -4.87 17.59
CA GLY A 197 -14.03 -3.42 17.44
C GLY A 197 -15.37 -2.67 17.52
N ARG A 198 -16.51 -3.37 17.42
CA ARG A 198 -17.84 -2.82 17.73
C ARG A 198 -18.10 -2.67 19.23
N ARG A 199 -17.32 -3.33 20.09
CA ARG A 199 -17.43 -3.19 21.55
C ARG A 199 -16.73 -1.91 22.01
N LYS A 200 -17.20 -1.33 23.12
CA LYS A 200 -16.57 -0.13 23.70
C LYS A 200 -15.10 -0.42 24.05
N HIS A 201 -14.23 0.57 23.85
CA HIS A 201 -12.80 0.53 24.19
C HIS A 201 -12.00 -0.56 23.45
N GLN A 202 -12.33 -0.82 22.17
CA GLN A 202 -11.62 -1.77 21.30
C GLN A 202 -11.15 -1.10 20.00
N SER A 203 -10.64 0.13 20.11
CA SER A 203 -10.14 0.95 19.00
C SER A 203 -9.03 0.24 18.21
N ALA A 204 -8.07 -0.39 18.90
CA ALA A 204 -6.99 -1.17 18.28
C ALA A 204 -7.52 -2.32 17.41
N ALA A 205 -8.47 -3.11 17.91
CA ALA A 205 -9.07 -4.19 17.15
C ALA A 205 -9.78 -3.68 15.88
N LYS A 206 -10.43 -2.51 15.96
CA LYS A 206 -11.06 -1.89 14.80
C LYS A 206 -10.04 -1.44 13.75
N LYS A 207 -8.92 -0.85 14.18
CA LYS A 207 -7.82 -0.42 13.29
C LYS A 207 -7.21 -1.62 12.57
N ASP A 208 -6.91 -2.69 13.30
CA ASP A 208 -6.39 -3.92 12.69
C ASP A 208 -7.41 -4.58 11.75
N ALA A 209 -8.71 -4.54 12.06
CA ALA A 209 -9.75 -5.03 11.16
C ALA A 209 -9.70 -4.35 9.79
N PHE A 210 -9.46 -3.03 9.74
CA PHE A 210 -9.32 -2.31 8.48
C PHE A 210 -8.07 -2.71 7.71
N ARG A 211 -6.94 -2.92 8.38
CA ARG A 211 -5.71 -3.40 7.74
C ARG A 211 -5.92 -4.78 7.10
N HIS A 212 -6.54 -5.71 7.81
CA HIS A 212 -6.86 -7.04 7.28
C HIS A 212 -7.91 -6.98 6.16
N LEU A 213 -8.88 -6.06 6.23
CA LEU A 213 -9.80 -5.79 5.12
C LEU A 213 -9.03 -5.34 3.88
N GLY A 214 -8.11 -4.39 4.02
CA GLY A 214 -7.25 -3.92 2.93
C GLY A 214 -6.43 -5.03 2.29
N ALA A 215 -5.79 -5.85 3.12
CA ALA A 215 -4.97 -6.98 2.67
C ALA A 215 -5.79 -8.03 1.89
N ALA A 216 -7.03 -8.32 2.30
CA ALA A 216 -7.93 -9.21 1.55
C ALA A 216 -8.43 -8.57 0.25
N LEU A 217 -8.74 -7.27 0.29
CA LEU A 217 -9.20 -6.53 -0.88
C LEU A 217 -8.13 -6.48 -1.96
N HIS A 218 -6.88 -6.24 -1.61
CA HIS A 218 -5.75 -6.27 -2.54
C HIS A 218 -5.75 -7.54 -3.41
N THR A 219 -5.73 -8.73 -2.81
CA THR A 219 -5.75 -9.98 -3.56
C THR A 219 -7.02 -10.15 -4.43
N LEU A 220 -8.19 -9.68 -3.95
CA LEU A 220 -9.44 -9.73 -4.73
C LEU A 220 -9.46 -8.74 -5.90
N GLU A 221 -8.75 -7.63 -5.80
CA GLU A 221 -8.58 -6.61 -6.84
C GLU A 221 -7.59 -7.16 -7.90
N ASP A 222 -6.48 -7.74 -7.46
CA ASP A 222 -5.46 -8.38 -8.29
C ASP A 222 -6.02 -9.50 -9.14
N PHE A 223 -7.09 -10.19 -8.75
CA PHE A 223 -7.66 -11.24 -9.59
C PHE A 223 -8.03 -10.76 -10.99
N ALA A 224 -8.53 -9.53 -11.16
CA ALA A 224 -8.86 -8.99 -12.48
C ALA A 224 -7.63 -8.42 -13.22
N ALA A 225 -6.60 -8.02 -12.48
CA ALA A 225 -5.40 -7.37 -13.01
C ALA A 225 -4.27 -8.37 -13.31
N HIS A 226 -4.03 -9.35 -12.44
CA HIS A 226 -2.94 -10.32 -12.51
C HIS A 226 -3.37 -11.70 -13.03
N SER A 227 -4.61 -11.83 -13.53
CA SER A 227 -5.04 -13.01 -14.27
C SER A 227 -5.51 -12.69 -15.69
N ASN A 228 -5.64 -13.72 -16.51
CA ASN A 228 -6.27 -13.63 -17.83
C ASN A 228 -7.81 -13.58 -17.77
N PHE A 229 -8.43 -13.29 -16.61
CA PHE A 229 -9.89 -13.28 -16.43
C PHE A 229 -10.61 -12.34 -17.42
N THR A 230 -10.05 -11.15 -17.65
CA THR A 230 -10.64 -10.14 -18.55
C THR A 230 -10.66 -10.64 -19.99
N GLU A 231 -9.55 -11.24 -20.42
CA GLU A 231 -9.35 -11.86 -21.73
C GLU A 231 -10.32 -13.02 -21.93
N LEU A 232 -10.46 -13.91 -20.95
CA LEU A 232 -11.41 -15.01 -21.03
C LEU A 232 -12.87 -14.54 -21.07
N CYS A 233 -13.21 -13.43 -20.39
CA CYS A 233 -14.53 -12.82 -20.53
C CYS A 233 -14.77 -12.28 -21.95
N LEU A 234 -13.78 -11.64 -22.56
CA LEU A 234 -13.88 -11.17 -23.96
C LEU A 234 -14.06 -12.35 -24.93
N ARG A 235 -13.35 -13.47 -24.71
CA ARG A 235 -13.52 -14.68 -25.50
C ARG A 235 -14.92 -15.30 -25.35
N GLU A 236 -15.50 -15.28 -24.14
CA GLU A 236 -16.90 -15.69 -23.92
C GLU A 236 -17.91 -14.74 -24.60
N LEU A 237 -17.53 -13.50 -24.91
CA LEU A 237 -18.29 -12.55 -25.73
C LEU A 237 -18.09 -12.76 -27.25
N GLY A 238 -17.26 -13.73 -27.66
CA GLY A 238 -17.00 -14.08 -29.05
C GLY A 238 -15.69 -13.52 -29.62
N GLU A 239 -14.88 -12.83 -28.82
CA GLU A 239 -13.59 -12.26 -29.26
C GLU A 239 -12.47 -13.31 -29.21
N GLU A 240 -12.56 -14.32 -30.09
CA GLU A 240 -11.69 -15.52 -30.05
C GLU A 240 -10.20 -15.23 -30.31
N GLU A 241 -9.87 -14.12 -30.99
CA GLU A 241 -8.51 -13.69 -31.32
C GLU A 241 -7.76 -13.05 -30.14
N VAL A 242 -8.46 -12.75 -29.04
CA VAL A 242 -7.83 -12.23 -27.82
C VAL A 242 -6.94 -13.31 -27.21
N PHE A 243 -5.65 -12.98 -27.06
CA PHE A 243 -4.67 -13.90 -26.50
C PHE A 243 -4.96 -14.19 -25.03
N ALA A 244 -5.07 -15.47 -24.68
CA ALA A 244 -5.42 -15.91 -23.34
C ALA A 244 -4.19 -16.15 -22.43
N PHE A 245 -3.00 -15.69 -22.81
CA PHE A 245 -1.76 -15.87 -22.06
C PHE A 245 -1.37 -17.33 -21.78
N VAL A 246 -1.77 -18.23 -22.68
CA VAL A 246 -1.42 -19.66 -22.65
C VAL A 246 -1.14 -20.15 -24.07
N GLY A 247 -0.40 -21.25 -24.18
CA GLY A 247 -0.18 -21.91 -25.47
C GLY A 247 -1.49 -22.41 -26.11
N ASP A 248 -1.49 -22.55 -27.43
CA ASP A 248 -2.72 -22.84 -28.20
C ASP A 248 -3.33 -24.22 -27.91
N ALA A 249 -2.51 -25.18 -27.47
CA ALA A 249 -2.99 -26.49 -27.03
C ALA A 249 -3.32 -26.55 -25.53
N CYS A 250 -3.00 -25.51 -24.75
CA CYS A 250 -3.33 -25.44 -23.33
C CYS A 250 -4.83 -25.18 -23.14
N ARG A 251 -5.60 -26.25 -22.95
CA ARG A 251 -7.06 -26.20 -22.83
C ARG A 251 -7.56 -27.10 -21.71
N VAL A 252 -8.58 -26.64 -21.00
CA VAL A 252 -9.31 -27.37 -19.96
C VAL A 252 -10.75 -27.60 -20.40
N LYS A 253 -11.31 -28.74 -19.98
CA LYS A 253 -12.66 -29.16 -20.34
C LYS A 253 -13.66 -28.62 -19.32
N VAL A 254 -14.66 -27.87 -19.79
CA VAL A 254 -15.73 -27.37 -18.92
C VAL A 254 -16.52 -28.55 -18.33
N PRO A 255 -16.55 -28.72 -16.99
CA PRO A 255 -17.10 -29.92 -16.36
C PRO A 255 -18.64 -29.93 -16.31
N HIS A 256 -19.25 -28.74 -16.21
CA HIS A 256 -20.68 -28.55 -15.89
C HIS A 256 -21.29 -27.35 -16.64
N GLY A 257 -22.60 -27.17 -16.52
CA GLY A 257 -23.30 -26.03 -17.09
C GLY A 257 -23.66 -26.16 -18.58
N PRO A 258 -24.16 -25.08 -19.20
CA PRO A 258 -24.60 -25.08 -20.59
C PRO A 258 -23.48 -25.42 -21.59
N ASN A 259 -22.24 -25.05 -21.26
CA ASN A 259 -21.05 -25.22 -22.09
C ASN A 259 -20.28 -26.52 -21.77
N LYS A 260 -20.92 -27.47 -21.08
CA LYS A 260 -20.27 -28.72 -20.66
C LYS A 260 -19.61 -29.43 -21.85
N GLY A 261 -18.33 -29.73 -21.69
CA GLY A 261 -17.54 -30.44 -22.69
C GLY A 261 -16.77 -29.55 -23.64
N ASN A 262 -17.03 -28.25 -23.66
CA ASN A 262 -16.23 -27.28 -24.42
C ASN A 262 -14.79 -27.25 -23.87
N MET A 263 -13.84 -27.01 -24.77
CA MET A 263 -12.43 -26.84 -24.44
C MET A 263 -12.11 -25.35 -24.43
N VAL A 264 -11.70 -24.83 -23.28
CA VAL A 264 -11.41 -23.40 -23.08
C VAL A 264 -10.01 -23.23 -22.50
N ALA A 265 -9.40 -22.04 -22.65
CA ALA A 265 -8.14 -21.75 -21.98
C ALA A 265 -8.38 -21.64 -20.45
N PRO A 266 -7.48 -22.13 -19.59
CA PRO A 266 -7.64 -22.02 -18.14
C PRO A 266 -7.39 -20.58 -17.64
N ILE A 267 -7.79 -20.31 -16.40
CA ILE A 267 -7.34 -19.12 -15.68
C ILE A 267 -5.89 -19.34 -15.24
N VAL A 268 -5.02 -18.43 -15.68
CA VAL A 268 -3.60 -18.36 -15.30
C VAL A 268 -3.26 -16.98 -14.79
N THR A 269 -2.17 -16.90 -14.04
CA THR A 269 -1.56 -15.66 -13.57
C THR A 269 -0.09 -15.63 -13.93
N GLY A 270 0.52 -14.45 -13.81
CA GLY A 270 1.90 -14.23 -14.21
C GLY A 270 2.93 -14.71 -13.20
N THR A 271 4.06 -15.20 -13.69
CA THR A 271 5.26 -15.47 -12.88
C THR A 271 5.89 -14.16 -12.46
N PHE A 272 6.26 -14.05 -11.17
CA PHE A 272 6.90 -12.87 -10.61
C PHE A 272 8.38 -13.13 -10.36
N GLY A 273 9.23 -12.24 -10.86
CA GLY A 273 10.67 -12.27 -10.67
C GLY A 273 11.29 -10.89 -10.62
N MET A 274 12.63 -10.86 -10.63
CA MET A 274 13.42 -9.64 -10.54
C MET A 274 13.02 -8.59 -11.59
N LEU A 275 12.72 -9.03 -12.82
CA LEU A 275 12.25 -8.19 -13.92
C LEU A 275 10.96 -7.44 -13.61
N ASP A 276 10.01 -8.11 -12.95
CA ASP A 276 8.73 -7.53 -12.58
C ASP A 276 8.91 -6.44 -11.51
N ILE A 277 9.81 -6.65 -10.54
CA ILE A 277 10.18 -5.61 -9.57
C ILE A 277 10.68 -4.34 -10.29
N PHE A 278 11.52 -4.50 -11.30
CA PHE A 278 12.02 -3.38 -12.09
C PHE A 278 10.94 -2.76 -12.97
N HIS A 279 10.12 -3.57 -13.63
CA HIS A 279 9.06 -3.08 -14.50
C HIS A 279 8.01 -2.31 -13.72
N SER A 280 7.64 -2.75 -12.52
CA SER A 280 6.72 -2.03 -11.64
C SER A 280 7.30 -0.71 -11.10
N LEU A 281 8.62 -0.67 -10.82
CA LEU A 281 9.32 0.57 -10.40
C LEU A 281 9.60 1.54 -11.56
N LEU A 282 9.79 1.04 -12.78
CA LEU A 282 10.10 1.85 -13.98
C LEU A 282 8.84 2.25 -14.76
N GLY A 283 7.85 1.36 -14.88
CA GLY A 283 6.53 1.63 -15.45
C GLY A 283 5.78 2.71 -14.69
N GLU A 284 6.08 2.89 -13.39
CA GLU A 284 5.69 4.08 -12.64
C GLU A 284 6.13 5.38 -13.33
N ALA A 285 7.38 5.46 -13.79
CA ALA A 285 7.94 6.67 -14.37
C ALA A 285 7.27 7.01 -15.70
N ASP A 286 6.87 5.99 -16.48
CA ASP A 286 6.16 6.15 -17.75
C ASP A 286 4.70 6.55 -17.54
N ASP A 287 3.99 5.91 -16.61
CA ASP A 287 2.65 6.33 -16.19
C ASP A 287 2.68 7.79 -15.70
N LYS A 288 3.65 8.12 -14.84
CA LYS A 288 3.78 9.48 -14.34
C LYS A 288 4.19 10.47 -15.44
N ALA A 289 4.92 10.07 -16.47
CA ALA A 289 5.18 10.91 -17.65
C ALA A 289 3.89 11.21 -18.43
N VAL A 290 3.00 10.22 -18.61
CA VAL A 290 1.66 10.43 -19.18
C VAL A 290 0.85 11.42 -18.33
N LEU A 291 0.96 11.33 -17.00
CA LEU A 291 0.30 12.23 -16.04
C LEU A 291 1.07 13.54 -15.76
N GLN A 292 2.18 13.81 -16.47
CA GLN A 292 3.08 14.96 -16.25
C GLN A 292 3.59 15.13 -14.79
N SER A 293 4.05 14.03 -14.16
CA SER A 293 4.50 13.96 -12.76
C SER A 293 5.80 13.16 -12.60
N LYS A 294 6.46 13.24 -11.42
CA LYS A 294 7.75 12.54 -11.12
C LYS A 294 7.52 11.21 -10.36
N GLY A 295 8.25 10.14 -10.70
CA GLY A 295 8.32 8.83 -10.00
C GLY A 295 8.55 8.90 -8.48
N SER A 296 8.22 7.86 -7.72
CA SER A 296 8.29 7.82 -6.24
C SER A 296 9.70 8.08 -5.72
N LEU A 297 10.70 7.47 -6.37
CA LEU A 297 12.11 7.67 -6.03
C LEU A 297 12.61 9.08 -6.42
N GLY A 298 12.12 9.64 -7.53
CA GLY A 298 12.44 11.01 -7.93
C GLY A 298 11.72 12.08 -7.11
N GLU A 299 10.53 11.77 -6.61
CA GLU A 299 9.78 12.59 -5.66
C GLU A 299 10.45 12.57 -4.28
N LEU A 300 10.91 11.40 -3.84
CA LEU A 300 11.70 11.23 -2.63
C LEU A 300 12.96 12.12 -2.70
N GLU A 301 13.76 12.03 -3.76
CA GLU A 301 14.93 12.90 -3.97
C GLU A 301 14.56 14.40 -3.97
N SER A 302 13.44 14.77 -4.59
CA SER A 302 12.93 16.15 -4.60
C SER A 302 12.50 16.65 -3.22
N LYS A 303 11.86 15.80 -2.41
CA LYS A 303 11.44 16.10 -1.03
C LYS A 303 12.62 16.14 -0.06
N LEU A 304 13.76 15.55 -0.40
CA LEU A 304 14.95 15.58 0.44
C LEU A 304 15.77 16.85 0.29
N ASN A 305 15.67 17.51 -0.86
CA ASN A 305 16.48 18.68 -1.19
C ASN A 305 15.85 20.01 -0.67
N TYR A 306 15.18 19.98 0.50
CA TYR A 306 14.53 21.16 1.09
C TYR A 306 15.56 22.26 1.42
N GLY A 307 15.63 23.27 0.55
CA GLY A 307 16.18 24.58 0.89
C GLY A 307 15.23 25.35 1.81
N GLY A 308 15.39 25.20 3.13
CA GLY A 308 14.63 25.89 4.17
C GLY A 308 15.26 25.76 5.56
N MET A 309 14.98 26.73 6.45
CA MET A 309 15.52 26.99 7.81
C MET A 309 16.31 25.84 8.44
N ALA A 310 17.51 26.09 8.94
CA ALA A 310 18.38 25.07 9.56
C ALA A 310 17.64 24.26 10.64
N PHE A 311 18.01 22.99 10.83
CA PHE A 311 17.39 22.09 11.83
C PHE A 311 17.22 22.77 13.20
N GLU A 312 18.28 23.44 13.65
CA GLU A 312 18.30 24.13 14.94
C GLU A 312 17.24 25.24 15.01
N GLN A 313 16.97 25.93 13.90
CA GLN A 313 15.91 26.95 13.83
C GLN A 313 14.53 26.32 13.90
N LEU A 314 14.27 25.24 13.16
CA LEU A 314 12.98 24.52 13.20
C LEU A 314 12.70 23.90 14.56
N PHE A 315 13.70 23.22 15.13
CA PHE A 315 13.64 22.63 16.46
C PHE A 315 13.32 23.68 17.52
N GLN A 316 14.01 24.83 17.51
CA GLN A 316 13.74 25.91 18.45
C GLN A 316 12.36 26.55 18.24
N LEU A 317 11.86 26.60 17.01
CA LEU A 317 10.56 27.20 16.70
C LEU A 317 9.39 26.29 17.15
N ILE A 318 9.52 24.98 16.96
CA ILE A 318 8.58 23.97 17.50
C ILE A 318 8.65 23.94 19.02
N LYS A 319 9.87 23.93 19.59
CA LYS A 319 10.09 24.01 21.04
C LYS A 319 9.45 25.26 21.63
N THR A 320 9.67 26.43 21.02
CA THR A 320 9.09 27.70 21.44
C THR A 320 7.55 27.67 21.30
N GLY A 321 7.01 27.08 20.23
CA GLY A 321 5.57 26.92 20.05
C GLY A 321 4.94 26.04 21.14
N ILE A 322 5.59 24.93 21.48
CA ILE A 322 5.18 24.04 22.57
C ILE A 322 5.34 24.74 23.93
N GLU A 323 6.39 25.55 24.14
CA GLU A 323 6.59 26.36 25.35
C GLU A 323 5.56 27.49 25.49
N GLN A 324 5.05 28.03 24.39
CA GLN A 324 3.97 29.03 24.41
C GLN A 324 2.62 28.35 24.69
N LEU A 325 2.37 27.17 24.12
CA LEU A 325 1.22 26.33 24.45
C LEU A 325 1.28 25.84 25.90
N SER A 326 2.46 25.51 26.42
CA SER A 326 2.64 25.05 27.81
C SER A 326 2.42 26.18 28.83
N LYS A 327 2.66 27.44 28.45
CA LYS A 327 2.29 28.61 29.27
C LYS A 327 0.78 28.84 29.35
N ILE A 328 0.03 28.46 28.33
CA ILE A 328 -1.44 28.53 28.30
C ILE A 328 -2.05 27.29 28.98
N GLN A 329 -1.36 26.16 28.89
CA GLN A 329 -1.79 24.88 29.44
C GLN A 329 -0.57 24.16 30.06
N PRO A 330 -0.36 24.24 31.40
CA PRO A 330 0.84 23.80 32.12
C PRO A 330 1.23 22.31 31.97
N ASP A 331 0.43 21.53 31.23
CA ASP A 331 0.41 20.07 31.22
C ASP A 331 1.14 19.46 30.00
N LEU A 332 1.80 20.30 29.19
CA LEU A 332 2.57 19.92 27.99
C LEU A 332 4.08 19.73 28.26
N ASP A 333 4.54 19.89 29.50
CA ASP A 333 5.94 19.74 29.91
C ASP A 333 6.60 18.37 29.58
N PRO A 334 5.90 17.22 29.69
CA PRO A 334 6.47 15.92 29.32
C PRO A 334 6.87 15.85 27.83
N LEU A 335 6.09 16.51 26.98
CA LEU A 335 6.25 16.56 25.54
C LEU A 335 7.46 17.44 25.15
N LEU A 336 7.70 18.50 25.93
CA LEU A 336 8.89 19.35 25.83
C LEU A 336 10.18 18.58 26.22
N SER A 337 10.11 17.74 27.26
CA SER A 337 11.25 16.93 27.70
C SER A 337 11.63 15.83 26.69
N GLN A 338 10.63 15.22 26.05
CA GLN A 338 10.84 14.25 24.97
C GLN A 338 11.47 14.89 23.74
N LEU A 339 10.98 16.08 23.34
CA LEU A 339 11.56 16.83 22.22
C LEU A 339 13.03 17.16 22.47
N GLN A 340 13.39 17.53 23.72
CA GLN A 340 14.78 17.81 24.10
C GLN A 340 15.70 16.59 24.02
N ALA A 341 15.26 15.43 24.53
CA ALA A 341 16.04 14.19 24.46
C ALA A 341 16.31 13.74 23.01
N VAL A 342 15.33 13.91 22.11
CA VAL A 342 15.49 13.60 20.68
C VAL A 342 16.51 14.54 20.01
N GLY A 343 16.49 15.83 20.38
CA GLY A 343 17.48 16.81 19.89
C GLY A 343 18.92 16.46 20.27
N GLU A 344 19.15 15.88 21.46
CA GLU A 344 20.48 15.44 21.91
C GLU A 344 20.96 14.19 21.18
N ILE A 345 20.09 13.21 20.95
CA ILE A 345 20.41 12.02 20.16
C ILE A 345 20.78 12.43 18.74
N PHE A 346 20.03 13.35 18.13
CA PHE A 346 20.33 13.81 16.78
C PHE A 346 21.68 14.52 16.65
N LYS A 347 22.05 15.37 17.61
CA LYS A 347 23.38 16.00 17.64
C LYS A 347 24.52 14.99 17.66
N LYS A 348 24.28 13.79 18.18
CA LYS A 348 25.25 12.69 18.23
C LYS A 348 25.41 11.96 16.88
N TYR A 349 24.38 11.95 16.03
CA TYR A 349 24.36 11.20 14.76
C TYR A 349 24.31 12.10 13.52
N ALA A 350 24.26 13.42 13.67
CA ALA A 350 24.33 14.36 12.57
C ALA A 350 25.72 14.28 11.87
N PRO A 351 25.77 14.33 10.53
CA PRO A 351 27.05 14.35 9.82
C PRO A 351 27.85 15.58 10.25
N VAL A 352 29.11 15.38 10.61
CA VAL A 352 30.06 16.48 10.88
C VAL A 352 30.24 17.24 9.57
N ASN A 353 29.78 18.50 9.53
CA ASN A 353 30.16 19.42 8.47
C ASN A 353 31.68 19.57 8.52
N LYS A 354 32.39 19.08 7.50
CA LYS A 354 33.76 19.53 7.21
C LYS A 354 33.68 20.98 6.73
N ASN A 355 33.54 21.90 7.67
CA ASN A 355 33.78 23.32 7.50
C ASN A 355 34.31 23.82 8.85
N ASP A 356 35.50 23.35 9.23
CA ASP A 356 36.33 24.06 10.19
C ASP A 356 37.73 24.10 9.57
N ASP A 357 38.08 25.30 9.12
CA ASP A 357 39.43 25.72 8.80
C ASP A 357 40.23 25.70 10.11
N ASP A 358 41.07 24.70 10.32
CA ASP A 358 42.20 24.79 11.23
C ASP A 358 43.41 24.19 10.52
N ASP A 359 44.27 25.10 10.06
CA ASP A 359 45.67 24.85 9.71
C ASP A 359 46.38 24.33 10.97
N ASP A 360 46.84 23.08 10.95
CA ASP A 360 48.06 22.67 11.64
C ASP A 360 48.61 21.42 10.91
N ASP A 361 49.74 21.63 10.24
CA ASP A 361 50.63 20.60 9.69
C ASP A 361 51.20 19.76 10.85
N ASP A 362 51.10 18.43 10.75
CA ASP A 362 52.26 17.52 10.88
C ASP A 362 51.84 16.04 10.75
N ASP A 363 52.75 15.29 10.11
CA ASP A 363 52.77 13.88 9.74
C ASP A 363 52.08 12.87 10.70
N ASP A 364 51.27 11.94 10.15
CA ASP A 364 51.49 10.48 10.32
C ASP A 364 50.59 9.63 9.38
N ASP A 365 51.22 8.63 8.78
CA ASP A 365 50.66 7.63 7.86
C ASP A 365 49.72 6.64 8.61
N ASN A 366 48.43 6.96 8.73
CA ASN A 366 47.34 5.96 8.69
C ASN A 366 45.97 6.64 8.81
N LYS A 367 45.31 6.92 7.69
CA LYS A 367 43.88 7.15 7.67
C LYS A 367 43.26 6.13 6.74
N GLU A 368 42.95 4.96 7.31
CA GLU A 368 41.93 4.08 6.77
C GLU A 368 40.73 4.94 6.38
N THR A 369 40.39 4.91 5.09
CA THR A 369 39.18 5.50 4.56
C THR A 369 38.00 4.83 5.25
N ARG A 370 37.53 5.39 6.37
CA ARG A 370 36.25 5.04 7.00
C ARG A 370 35.11 5.44 6.06
N THR A 371 34.88 4.61 5.06
CA THR A 371 33.54 4.41 4.52
C THR A 371 32.80 3.57 5.54
N ASP A 372 32.31 4.19 6.63
CA ASP A 372 31.49 3.50 7.60
C ASP A 372 30.18 3.10 6.89
N GLU A 373 30.10 1.84 6.44
CA GLU A 373 28.85 1.19 6.07
C GLU A 373 27.89 1.31 7.26
N VAL A 374 26.74 1.93 7.05
CA VAL A 374 25.66 2.00 8.04
C VAL A 374 25.26 0.56 8.39
N THR A 375 25.47 0.14 9.63
CA THR A 375 25.13 -1.21 10.06
C THR A 375 23.62 -1.33 10.29
N ILE A 376 23.06 -2.54 10.23
CA ILE A 376 21.63 -2.84 10.52
C ILE A 376 21.18 -2.27 11.87
N THR A 377 22.13 -2.12 12.80
CA THR A 377 21.92 -1.58 14.14
C THR A 377 21.60 -0.08 14.08
N ASP A 378 22.23 0.66 13.17
CA ASP A 378 22.11 2.11 13.06
C ASP A 378 20.74 2.52 12.50
N ALA A 379 20.21 1.82 11.49
CA ALA A 379 18.91 2.13 10.90
C ALA A 379 17.73 1.94 11.88
N ASN A 380 17.72 0.83 12.62
CA ASN A 380 16.69 0.59 13.65
C ASN A 380 16.82 1.57 14.83
N VAL A 381 18.05 1.90 15.24
CA VAL A 381 18.32 2.87 16.32
C VAL A 381 17.86 4.28 15.90
N LEU A 382 18.13 4.68 14.66
CA LEU A 382 17.69 5.96 14.12
C LEU A 382 16.16 6.03 14.03
N TRP A 383 15.48 4.96 13.60
CA TRP A 383 14.00 4.90 13.60
C TRP A 383 13.42 5.02 15.02
N GLN A 384 13.96 4.27 15.99
CA GLN A 384 13.54 4.36 17.39
C GLN A 384 13.76 5.74 17.99
N ALA A 385 14.81 6.46 17.56
CA ALA A 385 15.09 7.81 18.02
C ALA A 385 14.06 8.84 17.53
N ILE A 386 13.48 8.63 16.34
CA ILE A 386 12.53 9.57 15.72
C ILE A 386 11.06 9.20 15.95
N GLU A 387 10.77 7.95 16.32
CA GLU A 387 9.42 7.43 16.58
C GLU A 387 8.59 8.31 17.54
N PRO A 388 9.12 8.86 18.65
CA PRO A 388 8.34 9.75 19.53
C PRO A 388 7.88 11.05 18.84
N VAL A 389 8.69 11.60 17.93
CA VAL A 389 8.36 12.81 17.16
C VAL A 389 7.30 12.49 16.11
N LEU A 390 7.44 11.36 15.42
CA LEU A 390 6.44 10.86 14.47
C LEU A 390 5.10 10.59 15.17
N TYR A 391 5.13 10.04 16.38
CA TYR A 391 3.92 9.78 17.16
C TYR A 391 3.19 11.08 17.52
N LEU A 392 3.93 12.08 18.00
CA LEU A 392 3.37 13.41 18.29
C LEU A 392 2.77 14.04 17.02
N HIS A 393 3.53 14.04 15.93
CA HIS A 393 3.09 14.52 14.63
C HIS A 393 1.76 13.89 14.24
N ASP A 394 1.68 12.56 14.26
CA ASP A 394 0.49 11.84 13.81
C ASP A 394 -0.74 12.16 14.66
N ARG A 395 -0.57 12.33 15.98
CA ARG A 395 -1.66 12.69 16.88
C ARG A 395 -2.19 14.10 16.58
N VAL A 396 -1.30 15.07 16.37
CA VAL A 396 -1.68 16.44 16.01
C VAL A 396 -2.34 16.47 14.62
N SER A 397 -1.75 15.77 13.65
CA SER A 397 -2.26 15.69 12.28
C SER A 397 -3.64 15.03 12.24
N LYS A 398 -3.86 13.89 12.90
CA LYS A 398 -5.19 13.24 12.98
C LYS A 398 -6.24 14.18 13.58
N TYR A 399 -5.90 14.94 14.62
CA TYR A 399 -6.80 15.92 15.22
C TYR A 399 -7.21 17.04 14.25
N LEU A 400 -6.24 17.64 13.55
CA LEU A 400 -6.50 18.70 12.58
C LEU A 400 -7.40 18.20 11.43
N HIS A 401 -7.21 16.94 11.00
CA HIS A 401 -7.97 16.33 9.91
C HIS A 401 -9.42 15.96 10.29
N GLU A 402 -9.71 15.65 11.56
CA GLU A 402 -11.08 15.33 12.02
C GLU A 402 -12.07 16.51 11.88
N GLY A 403 -11.57 17.75 11.74
CA GLY A 403 -12.38 18.96 11.57
C GLY A 403 -12.89 19.21 10.14
N LEU A 404 -12.27 18.60 9.13
CA LEU A 404 -12.34 19.01 7.72
C LEU A 404 -13.03 18.01 6.78
N GLU A 405 -13.74 16.99 7.30
CA GLU A 405 -14.45 15.99 6.48
C GLU A 405 -15.58 16.56 5.57
N ASP A 406 -15.88 17.86 5.67
CA ASP A 406 -16.98 18.54 4.96
C ASP A 406 -16.55 19.49 3.82
N THR A 407 -15.27 19.84 3.70
CA THR A 407 -14.80 20.60 2.52
C THR A 407 -14.65 19.64 1.35
N GLU A 408 -15.24 19.97 0.21
CA GLU A 408 -15.00 19.29 -1.06
C GLU A 408 -13.51 19.00 -1.19
N GLU A 409 -13.15 17.83 -1.75
CA GLU A 409 -11.79 17.36 -2.01
C GLU A 409 -11.03 18.36 -2.92
N SER A 410 -10.75 19.55 -2.40
CA SER A 410 -10.04 20.63 -3.05
C SER A 410 -8.56 20.37 -2.87
N ILE A 411 -7.94 20.13 -4.01
CA ILE A 411 -6.55 19.97 -4.47
C ILE A 411 -5.37 20.47 -3.59
N GLU A 412 -5.56 21.10 -2.43
CA GLU A 412 -4.46 21.58 -1.60
C GLU A 412 -4.65 21.15 -0.15
N ASP A 413 -4.00 20.06 0.26
CA ASP A 413 -4.03 19.70 1.69
C ASP A 413 -2.70 19.08 2.15
N TYR A 414 -1.67 19.94 2.20
CA TYR A 414 -0.46 19.72 3.00
C TYR A 414 -0.03 20.96 3.81
N SER A 415 -0.78 22.06 3.79
CA SER A 415 -0.44 23.32 4.49
C SER A 415 -1.47 23.69 5.56
N HIS A 416 -1.58 22.87 6.61
CA HIS A 416 -2.37 23.22 7.79
C HIS A 416 -1.57 24.12 8.75
N GLY A 417 -1.62 25.43 8.52
CA GLY A 417 -1.03 26.43 9.41
C GLY A 417 0.48 26.27 9.65
N GLN A 418 1.08 27.26 10.31
CA GLN A 418 2.53 27.25 10.53
C GLN A 418 3.02 26.00 11.30
N LEU A 419 2.24 25.49 12.26
CA LEU A 419 2.65 24.35 13.09
C LEU A 419 2.67 22.99 12.34
N GLY A 420 1.69 22.72 11.48
CA GLY A 420 1.67 21.50 10.67
C GLY A 420 2.83 21.47 9.67
N GLU A 421 3.09 22.62 9.04
CA GLU A 421 4.19 22.80 8.10
C GLU A 421 5.57 22.64 8.78
N TYR A 422 5.76 23.21 9.98
CA TYR A 422 7.01 23.01 10.74
C TYR A 422 7.21 21.56 11.19
N THR A 423 6.14 20.88 11.59
CA THR A 423 6.24 19.48 12.02
C THR A 423 6.61 18.58 10.83
N ASN A 424 6.00 18.80 9.66
CA ASN A 424 6.38 18.10 8.43
C ASN A 424 7.83 18.36 8.05
N GLN A 425 8.29 19.63 8.06
CA GLN A 425 9.68 19.98 7.74
C GLN A 425 10.67 19.33 8.72
N LEU A 426 10.32 19.25 10.01
CA LEU A 426 11.14 18.56 11.00
C LEU A 426 11.27 17.07 10.64
N VAL A 427 10.14 16.38 10.38
CA VAL A 427 10.12 14.97 10.01
C VAL A 427 10.94 14.71 8.74
N PHE A 428 10.73 15.49 7.67
CA PHE A 428 11.48 15.32 6.42
C PHE A 428 13.00 15.51 6.60
N LYS A 429 13.45 16.41 7.47
CA LYS A 429 14.88 16.56 7.80
C LYS A 429 15.47 15.36 8.54
N TYR A 430 14.69 14.75 9.45
CA TYR A 430 15.10 13.51 10.11
C TYR A 430 15.16 12.35 9.13
N LEU A 431 14.15 12.22 8.27
CA LEU A 431 14.13 11.19 7.24
C LEU A 431 15.29 11.38 6.24
N ALA A 432 15.72 12.61 5.93
CA ALA A 432 16.81 12.85 4.99
C ALA A 432 18.12 12.13 5.31
N ILE A 433 18.49 12.06 6.59
CA ILE A 433 19.70 11.35 7.05
C ILE A 433 19.58 9.83 6.88
N MET A 434 18.38 9.29 7.10
CA MET A 434 18.06 7.87 6.87
C MET A 434 18.00 7.53 5.37
N ILE A 435 17.46 8.45 4.57
CA ILE A 435 17.13 8.20 3.18
C ILE A 435 18.36 8.31 2.28
N GLU A 436 19.29 9.24 2.51
CA GLU A 436 20.45 9.40 1.61
C GLU A 436 21.33 8.14 1.55
N SER A 437 21.60 7.53 2.71
CA SER A 437 22.36 6.28 2.81
C SER A 437 21.57 5.08 2.26
N SER A 438 20.28 4.98 2.58
CA SER A 438 19.40 3.87 2.17
C SER A 438 19.07 3.87 0.68
N VAL A 439 18.79 5.05 0.10
CA VAL A 439 18.53 5.21 -1.35
C VAL A 439 19.78 4.92 -2.16
N ARG A 440 20.97 5.29 -1.67
CA ARG A 440 22.22 4.92 -2.33
C ARG A 440 22.43 3.40 -2.34
N ALA A 441 22.14 2.72 -1.23
CA ALA A 441 22.20 1.26 -1.16
C ALA A 441 21.19 0.60 -2.12
N LEU A 442 19.93 1.05 -2.10
CA LEU A 442 18.90 0.55 -3.03
C LEU A 442 19.28 0.81 -4.49
N ARG A 443 19.80 1.99 -4.82
CA ARG A 443 20.25 2.32 -6.19
C ARG A 443 21.40 1.44 -6.65
N ASN A 444 22.34 1.12 -5.76
CA ASN A 444 23.43 0.21 -6.07
C ASN A 444 22.92 -1.22 -6.30
N ALA A 445 21.97 -1.69 -5.47
CA ALA A 445 21.32 -2.98 -5.64
C ALA A 445 20.55 -3.05 -6.97
N VAL A 446 19.70 -2.05 -7.25
CA VAL A 446 18.97 -1.87 -8.52
C VAL A 446 19.93 -1.90 -9.71
N LYS A 447 21.07 -1.22 -9.62
CA LYS A 447 22.08 -1.21 -10.69
C LYS A 447 22.76 -2.57 -10.88
N ALA A 448 23.14 -3.24 -9.79
CA ALA A 448 23.78 -4.56 -9.83
C ALA A 448 22.82 -5.66 -10.34
N ALA A 449 21.53 -5.56 -10.00
CA ALA A 449 20.50 -6.47 -10.46
C ALA A 449 20.11 -6.22 -11.93
N ARG A 450 20.13 -4.97 -12.43
CA ARG A 450 19.94 -4.67 -13.87
C ARG A 450 20.94 -5.40 -14.77
N ASP A 451 22.19 -5.55 -14.32
CA ASP A 451 23.22 -6.23 -15.11
C ASP A 451 22.99 -7.77 -15.18
N ARG A 452 22.18 -8.34 -14.26
CA ARG A 452 21.75 -9.76 -14.27
C ARG A 452 20.47 -9.99 -15.09
N VAL A 453 19.62 -8.97 -15.19
CA VAL A 453 18.32 -9.00 -15.90
C VAL A 453 18.45 -9.40 -17.36
N ASP A 454 19.41 -8.83 -18.10
CA ASP A 454 19.59 -9.13 -19.53
C ASP A 454 19.97 -10.61 -19.79
N GLU A 455 20.64 -11.25 -18.82
CA GLU A 455 21.04 -12.67 -18.92
C GLU A 455 19.93 -13.65 -18.52
N GLU A 456 19.01 -13.24 -17.65
CA GLU A 456 17.86 -14.04 -17.18
C GLU A 456 16.62 -13.89 -18.07
N ALA A 457 16.35 -12.68 -18.60
CA ALA A 457 15.28 -12.43 -19.57
C ALA A 457 15.39 -13.34 -20.79
N ALA A 458 16.61 -13.61 -21.25
CA ALA A 458 16.90 -14.48 -22.38
C ALA A 458 16.63 -15.98 -22.09
N LYS A 459 16.41 -16.35 -20.83
CA LYS A 459 16.20 -17.73 -20.36
C LYS A 459 14.80 -17.95 -19.76
N ALA A 460 13.95 -16.93 -19.74
CA ALA A 460 12.65 -17.02 -19.07
C ALA A 460 11.72 -18.01 -19.79
N ASP A 461 11.34 -19.08 -19.08
CA ASP A 461 10.38 -20.08 -19.56
C ASP A 461 8.99 -19.47 -19.83
N SER A 462 8.71 -18.28 -19.31
CA SER A 462 7.46 -17.56 -19.52
C SER A 462 7.18 -17.24 -20.99
N ALA A 463 8.22 -17.09 -21.83
CA ALA A 463 8.07 -16.86 -23.26
C ALA A 463 7.45 -18.07 -24.01
N GLN A 464 7.40 -19.26 -23.39
CA GLN A 464 6.84 -20.47 -23.99
C GLN A 464 5.34 -20.33 -24.28
N VAL A 465 4.61 -19.43 -23.60
CA VAL A 465 3.18 -19.18 -23.87
C VAL A 465 2.94 -18.59 -25.26
N TYR A 466 3.95 -17.97 -25.88
CA TYR A 466 3.89 -17.45 -27.24
C TYR A 466 4.17 -18.52 -28.31
N LEU A 467 4.60 -19.72 -27.93
CA LEU A 467 4.85 -20.81 -28.86
C LEU A 467 3.63 -21.74 -28.96
N ASP A 468 3.61 -22.56 -30.00
CA ASP A 468 2.61 -23.63 -30.11
C ASP A 468 2.90 -24.68 -29.03
N GLY A 469 1.95 -24.89 -28.12
CA GLY A 469 2.17 -25.85 -27.04
C GLY A 469 1.14 -25.76 -25.92
N THR A 470 1.49 -26.37 -24.80
CA THR A 470 0.64 -26.47 -23.59
C THR A 470 1.11 -25.55 -22.46
N ALA A 471 2.05 -24.64 -22.73
CA ALA A 471 2.57 -23.69 -21.75
C ALA A 471 1.46 -22.86 -21.11
N SER A 472 1.61 -22.55 -19.82
CA SER A 472 0.55 -21.97 -18.99
C SER A 472 1.06 -20.99 -17.93
N ASP A 473 2.30 -20.54 -18.09
CA ASP A 473 3.04 -19.85 -17.04
C ASP A 473 3.57 -18.53 -17.62
N PRO A 474 2.66 -17.58 -17.97
CA PRO A 474 3.04 -16.31 -18.58
C PRO A 474 3.86 -15.45 -17.60
N SER A 475 4.48 -14.38 -18.10
CA SER A 475 5.15 -13.38 -17.28
C SER A 475 4.13 -12.45 -16.62
N HIS A 476 4.37 -12.03 -15.38
CA HIS A 476 3.55 -11.01 -14.71
C HIS A 476 3.58 -9.68 -15.49
N SER A 477 4.77 -9.20 -15.87
CA SER A 477 4.93 -7.96 -16.65
C SER A 477 4.24 -7.93 -18.01
N ASP A 478 3.91 -9.08 -18.61
CA ASP A 478 3.18 -9.12 -19.88
C ASP A 478 1.66 -9.12 -19.67
N LEU A 479 1.21 -9.73 -18.57
CA LEU A 479 -0.19 -10.00 -18.29
C LEU A 479 -0.86 -8.90 -17.46
N SER A 480 -0.12 -8.23 -16.57
CA SER A 480 -0.68 -7.35 -15.55
C SER A 480 -1.36 -6.10 -16.12
N LYS A 481 -2.41 -5.62 -15.45
CA LYS A 481 -3.22 -4.46 -15.87
C LYS A 481 -3.07 -3.26 -14.92
N ASP A 482 -2.04 -3.23 -14.09
CA ASP A 482 -1.88 -2.23 -13.01
C ASP A 482 -1.49 -0.85 -13.55
N HIS A 483 -0.78 -0.87 -14.68
CA HIS A 483 -0.42 0.33 -15.41
C HIS A 483 -1.55 0.70 -16.36
N PHE A 484 -1.96 1.97 -16.32
CA PHE A 484 -3.07 2.42 -17.15
C PHE A 484 -2.70 2.52 -18.63
N SER A 485 -1.42 2.38 -18.99
CA SER A 485 -0.98 2.11 -20.36
C SER A 485 -1.65 0.86 -20.93
N ASN A 486 -1.91 -0.17 -20.12
CA ASN A 486 -2.57 -1.38 -20.58
C ASN A 486 -4.02 -1.09 -21.01
N VAL A 487 -4.37 -1.43 -22.24
CA VAL A 487 -5.73 -1.27 -22.80
C VAL A 487 -6.84 -1.93 -21.96
N LEU A 488 -6.50 -2.95 -21.16
CA LEU A 488 -7.42 -3.65 -20.26
C LEU A 488 -7.43 -3.12 -18.81
N ASN A 489 -6.69 -2.05 -18.49
CA ASN A 489 -6.72 -1.43 -17.15
C ASN A 489 -8.14 -1.00 -16.75
N GLN A 490 -8.85 -0.28 -17.63
CA GLN A 490 -10.20 0.20 -17.33
C GLN A 490 -11.19 -0.94 -17.02
N PRO A 491 -11.37 -1.98 -17.87
CA PRO A 491 -12.30 -3.07 -17.55
C PRO A 491 -11.87 -3.87 -16.31
N ALA A 492 -10.57 -4.10 -16.10
CA ALA A 492 -10.06 -4.76 -14.89
C ALA A 492 -10.39 -3.94 -13.62
N GLY A 493 -10.12 -2.63 -13.65
CA GLY A 493 -10.44 -1.72 -12.55
C GLY A 493 -11.94 -1.61 -12.29
N LEU A 494 -12.79 -1.63 -13.32
CA LEU A 494 -14.25 -1.72 -13.15
C LEU A 494 -14.66 -3.00 -12.42
N VAL A 495 -14.07 -4.16 -12.77
CA VAL A 495 -14.30 -5.41 -12.04
C VAL A 495 -13.85 -5.29 -10.58
N ALA A 496 -12.66 -4.72 -10.34
CA ALA A 496 -12.14 -4.49 -9.01
C ALA A 496 -13.06 -3.58 -8.16
N THR A 497 -13.66 -2.54 -8.77
CA THR A 497 -14.65 -1.70 -8.06
C THR A 497 -15.87 -2.49 -7.58
N ILE A 498 -16.27 -3.53 -8.33
CA ILE A 498 -17.40 -4.40 -7.97
C ILE A 498 -17.00 -5.35 -6.83
N THR A 499 -15.85 -6.01 -6.95
CA THR A 499 -15.37 -6.97 -5.94
C THR A 499 -15.12 -6.27 -4.60
N THR A 500 -14.50 -5.09 -4.62
CA THR A 500 -14.29 -4.26 -3.42
C THR A 500 -15.61 -3.81 -2.80
N ASN A 501 -16.53 -3.29 -3.60
CA ASN A 501 -17.85 -2.88 -3.11
C ASN A 501 -18.62 -4.04 -2.48
N TRP A 502 -18.74 -5.16 -3.21
CA TRP A 502 -19.44 -6.35 -2.74
C TRP A 502 -18.86 -6.87 -1.43
N THR A 503 -17.53 -7.09 -1.40
CA THR A 503 -16.81 -7.64 -0.25
C THR A 503 -16.98 -6.76 0.99
N VAL A 504 -16.76 -5.46 0.87
CA VAL A 504 -16.91 -4.51 1.99
C VAL A 504 -18.33 -4.55 2.55
N GLN A 505 -19.35 -4.56 1.69
CA GLN A 505 -20.73 -4.64 2.16
C GLN A 505 -21.02 -5.95 2.93
N GLN A 506 -20.54 -7.10 2.46
CA GLN A 506 -20.75 -8.38 3.17
C GLN A 506 -20.00 -8.43 4.51
N VAL A 507 -18.75 -7.95 4.54
CA VAL A 507 -17.95 -7.85 5.77
C VAL A 507 -18.61 -6.93 6.79
N VAL A 508 -19.06 -5.74 6.39
CA VAL A 508 -19.71 -4.79 7.30
C VAL A 508 -21.03 -5.35 7.87
N ARG A 509 -21.79 -6.12 7.08
CA ARG A 509 -22.97 -6.84 7.60
C ARG A 509 -22.57 -7.83 8.69
N CYS A 510 -21.49 -8.58 8.49
CA CYS A 510 -20.97 -9.51 9.50
C CYS A 510 -20.39 -8.81 10.73
N TRP A 511 -19.85 -7.60 10.58
CA TRP A 511 -19.45 -6.78 11.72
C TRP A 511 -20.66 -6.29 12.54
N ASP A 512 -21.76 -5.94 11.87
CA ASP A 512 -22.96 -5.40 12.50
C ASP A 512 -23.86 -6.48 13.12
N ASP A 513 -23.87 -7.70 12.57
CA ASP A 513 -24.61 -8.83 13.11
C ASP A 513 -23.68 -10.03 13.40
N SER A 514 -23.39 -10.24 14.69
CA SER A 514 -22.60 -11.38 15.17
C SER A 514 -23.27 -12.74 14.98
N LYS A 515 -24.56 -12.79 14.61
CA LYS A 515 -25.28 -14.05 14.34
C LYS A 515 -25.06 -14.56 12.93
N LEU A 516 -24.59 -13.71 12.01
CA LEU A 516 -24.24 -14.15 10.66
C LEU A 516 -23.01 -15.07 10.72
N ASP A 517 -23.04 -16.11 9.91
CA ASP A 517 -21.91 -17.04 9.79
C ASP A 517 -20.79 -16.37 8.97
N ALA A 518 -19.62 -16.24 9.58
CA ALA A 518 -18.46 -15.62 8.94
C ALA A 518 -17.90 -16.50 7.82
N ASP A 519 -17.87 -17.82 8.01
CA ASP A 519 -17.30 -18.75 7.03
C ASP A 519 -18.16 -18.77 5.78
N ARG A 520 -19.48 -18.82 5.95
CA ARG A 520 -20.42 -18.72 4.83
C ARG A 520 -20.32 -17.38 4.09
N CYS A 521 -20.19 -16.28 4.81
CA CYS A 521 -19.98 -14.96 4.20
C CYS A 521 -18.71 -14.95 3.33
N ILE A 522 -17.63 -15.53 3.84
CA ILE A 522 -16.36 -15.64 3.12
C ILE A 522 -16.49 -16.58 1.92
N ASP A 523 -17.20 -17.70 2.05
CA ASP A 523 -17.47 -18.61 0.92
C ASP A 523 -18.20 -17.88 -0.22
N GLU A 524 -19.17 -17.01 0.12
CA GLU A 524 -19.90 -16.19 -0.85
C GLU A 524 -18.97 -15.14 -1.52
N ILE A 525 -18.05 -14.53 -0.76
CA ILE A 525 -17.03 -13.60 -1.30
C ILE A 525 -16.04 -14.33 -2.22
N LEU A 526 -15.54 -15.50 -1.81
CA LEU A 526 -14.56 -16.29 -2.58
C LEU A 526 -15.08 -16.77 -3.94
N THR A 527 -16.40 -16.70 -4.19
CA THR A 527 -16.96 -16.94 -5.53
C THR A 527 -16.48 -15.91 -6.59
N VAL A 528 -15.83 -14.82 -6.17
CA VAL A 528 -15.06 -13.91 -7.03
C VAL A 528 -13.98 -14.65 -7.81
N LEU A 529 -13.28 -15.61 -7.20
CA LEU A 529 -12.28 -16.43 -7.87
C LEU A 529 -12.97 -17.50 -8.70
N HIS A 530 -13.12 -17.25 -10.01
CA HIS A 530 -13.80 -18.16 -10.91
C HIS A 530 -13.38 -17.98 -12.36
N HIS A 531 -13.46 -19.08 -13.12
CA HIS A 531 -13.38 -19.03 -14.57
C HIS A 531 -14.76 -18.63 -15.17
N PRO A 532 -14.87 -17.68 -16.12
CA PRO A 532 -16.16 -17.19 -16.61
C PRO A 532 -17.07 -18.25 -17.27
N ALA A 533 -16.48 -19.26 -17.93
CA ALA A 533 -17.18 -20.39 -18.56
C ALA A 533 -17.61 -21.55 -17.61
N PHE A 534 -17.12 -21.62 -16.36
CA PHE A 534 -17.28 -22.80 -15.49
C PHE A 534 -18.53 -22.81 -14.59
N PRO A 535 -19.01 -21.67 -14.05
CA PRO A 535 -20.20 -21.67 -13.20
C PRO A 535 -21.41 -22.26 -13.92
N ARG A 536 -22.04 -23.27 -13.29
CA ARG A 536 -23.32 -23.82 -13.75
C ARG A 536 -24.42 -22.75 -13.71
N GLU A 537 -24.47 -22.03 -12.60
CA GLU A 537 -25.32 -20.85 -12.37
C GLU A 537 -24.41 -19.79 -11.76
N LYS A 538 -24.27 -18.64 -12.42
CA LYS A 538 -23.42 -17.55 -11.94
C LYS A 538 -24.01 -16.97 -10.66
N THR A 539 -23.19 -16.81 -9.63
CA THR A 539 -23.60 -16.04 -8.45
C THR A 539 -23.82 -14.57 -8.84
N PRO A 540 -24.54 -13.76 -8.05
CA PRO A 540 -24.74 -12.35 -8.36
C PRO A 540 -23.43 -11.60 -8.63
N ILE A 541 -22.40 -11.82 -7.80
CA ILE A 541 -21.10 -11.18 -7.96
C ILE A 541 -20.42 -11.60 -9.28
N GLN A 542 -20.41 -12.90 -9.61
CA GLN A 542 -19.86 -13.40 -10.88
C GLN A 542 -20.58 -12.79 -12.10
N GLN A 543 -21.90 -12.63 -12.01
CA GLN A 543 -22.68 -11.98 -13.05
C GLN A 543 -22.34 -10.49 -13.18
N TYR A 544 -22.14 -9.79 -12.06
CA TYR A 544 -21.76 -8.37 -12.06
C TYR A 544 -20.38 -8.15 -12.65
N MET A 545 -19.39 -8.99 -12.30
CA MET A 545 -18.05 -8.95 -12.87
C MET A 545 -18.08 -9.12 -14.39
N PHE A 546 -18.77 -10.17 -14.88
CA PHE A 546 -18.90 -10.41 -16.33
C PHE A 546 -19.64 -9.27 -17.05
N THR A 547 -20.70 -8.76 -16.44
CA THR A 547 -21.52 -7.66 -17.00
C THR A 547 -20.72 -6.35 -17.09
N ALA A 548 -19.75 -6.12 -16.21
CA ALA A 548 -18.88 -4.95 -16.30
C ALA A 548 -18.04 -4.96 -17.58
N ILE A 549 -17.44 -6.12 -17.89
CA ILE A 549 -16.64 -6.32 -19.11
C ILE A 549 -17.53 -6.26 -20.35
N ASP A 550 -18.69 -6.89 -20.33
CA ASP A 550 -19.67 -6.84 -21.44
C ASP A 550 -20.13 -5.40 -21.73
N LYS A 551 -20.47 -4.63 -20.71
CA LYS A 551 -20.84 -3.21 -20.86
C LYS A 551 -19.69 -2.37 -21.38
N TRP A 552 -18.48 -2.58 -20.85
CA TRP A 552 -17.29 -1.86 -21.31
C TRP A 552 -17.01 -2.17 -22.77
N TRP A 553 -17.03 -3.45 -23.17
CA TRP A 553 -16.81 -3.87 -24.54
C TRP A 553 -17.83 -3.22 -25.48
N ASN A 554 -19.12 -3.30 -25.14
CA ASN A 554 -20.21 -2.80 -25.97
C ASN A 554 -20.37 -1.27 -25.98
N ALA A 555 -19.71 -0.55 -25.08
CA ALA A 555 -19.62 0.90 -25.14
C ALA A 555 -18.70 1.39 -26.28
N ASN A 556 -17.81 0.54 -26.78
CA ASN A 556 -16.89 0.90 -27.86
C ASN A 556 -17.58 0.86 -29.23
N PRO A 557 -17.36 1.86 -30.10
CA PRO A 557 -17.77 1.78 -31.51
C PRO A 557 -17.00 0.68 -32.25
N PRO A 558 -17.48 0.21 -33.42
CA PRO A 558 -16.85 -0.89 -34.16
C PRO A 558 -15.36 -0.68 -34.45
N GLU A 559 -14.97 0.52 -34.88
CA GLU A 559 -13.57 0.87 -35.17
C GLU A 559 -12.67 0.73 -33.93
N GLU A 560 -13.19 1.10 -32.76
CA GLU A 560 -12.46 0.99 -31.49
C GLU A 560 -12.37 -0.46 -31.01
N LYS A 561 -13.43 -1.26 -31.20
CA LYS A 561 -13.39 -2.71 -30.97
C LYS A 561 -12.32 -3.38 -31.83
N ASP A 562 -12.23 -3.01 -33.10
CA ASP A 562 -11.21 -3.54 -34.01
C ASP A 562 -9.80 -3.13 -33.57
N ARG A 563 -9.62 -1.88 -33.13
CA ARG A 563 -8.35 -1.39 -32.57
C ARG A 563 -7.94 -2.17 -31.32
N ILE A 564 -8.85 -2.34 -30.36
CA ILE A 564 -8.59 -3.07 -29.12
C ILE A 564 -8.28 -4.54 -29.43
N ARG A 565 -9.06 -5.20 -30.30
CA ARG A 565 -8.81 -6.58 -30.71
C ARG A 565 -7.43 -6.76 -31.32
N ALA A 566 -7.03 -5.87 -32.23
CA ALA A 566 -5.71 -5.92 -32.85
C ALA A 566 -4.58 -5.86 -31.81
N LYS A 567 -4.71 -4.97 -30.81
CA LYS A 567 -3.73 -4.83 -29.72
C LYS A 567 -3.65 -6.07 -28.81
N LEU A 568 -4.73 -6.85 -28.71
CA LEU A 568 -4.84 -8.01 -27.83
C LEU A 568 -4.53 -9.35 -28.52
N THR A 569 -4.08 -9.33 -29.77
CA THR A 569 -3.58 -10.54 -30.45
C THR A 569 -2.30 -11.05 -29.82
N LYS A 570 -2.00 -12.33 -30.01
CA LYS A 570 -0.79 -12.99 -29.48
C LYS A 570 0.48 -12.27 -29.92
N GLU A 571 0.55 -11.89 -31.20
CA GLU A 571 1.69 -11.20 -31.81
C GLU A 571 1.84 -9.77 -31.28
N SER A 572 0.73 -9.03 -31.14
CA SER A 572 0.76 -7.67 -30.59
C SER A 572 1.17 -7.65 -29.12
N VAL A 573 0.65 -8.59 -28.32
CA VAL A 573 1.02 -8.73 -26.90
C VAL A 573 2.50 -9.08 -26.75
N GLN A 574 3.03 -10.00 -27.58
CA GLN A 574 4.45 -10.35 -27.57
C GLN A 574 5.36 -9.14 -27.89
N GLN A 575 4.85 -8.16 -28.64
CA GLN A 575 5.56 -6.93 -28.99
C GLN A 575 5.20 -5.75 -28.05
N ARG A 576 4.49 -6.02 -26.94
CA ARG A 576 3.99 -5.02 -25.97
C ARG A 576 3.09 -3.93 -26.56
N GLN A 577 2.37 -4.22 -27.65
CA GLN A 577 1.48 -3.24 -28.30
C GLN A 577 0.15 -3.04 -27.58
N HIS A 578 -0.17 -3.88 -26.59
CA HIS A 578 -1.30 -3.70 -25.68
C HIS A 578 -1.08 -2.60 -24.64
N GLU A 579 0.16 -2.10 -24.53
CA GLU A 579 0.53 -0.93 -23.73
C GLU A 579 0.52 0.33 -24.62
N ASP A 580 -0.37 1.27 -24.31
CA ASP A 580 -0.51 2.55 -25.01
C ASP A 580 -0.02 3.71 -24.14
N HIS A 581 1.24 4.10 -24.32
CA HIS A 581 1.83 5.25 -23.63
C HIS A 581 1.39 6.61 -24.24
N THR A 582 0.44 6.61 -25.17
CA THR A 582 -0.10 7.81 -25.83
C THR A 582 -1.58 8.06 -25.53
N LEU A 583 -2.12 7.41 -24.49
CA LEU A 583 -3.49 7.55 -24.03
C LEU A 583 -3.96 9.02 -23.93
N THR A 584 -5.15 9.27 -24.47
CA THR A 584 -5.84 10.55 -24.44
C THR A 584 -7.27 10.39 -23.92
N LEU A 585 -7.93 11.50 -23.56
CA LEU A 585 -9.34 11.45 -23.17
C LEU A 585 -10.28 10.96 -24.28
N LYS A 586 -9.87 11.05 -25.55
CA LYS A 586 -10.68 10.52 -26.67
C LYS A 586 -10.84 9.01 -26.58
N ASP A 587 -9.84 8.32 -26.05
CA ASP A 587 -9.87 6.86 -25.85
C ASP A 587 -10.93 6.44 -24.82
N PHE A 588 -11.48 7.41 -24.09
CA PHE A 588 -12.46 7.24 -23.03
C PHE A 588 -13.83 7.84 -23.36
N GLU A 589 -13.98 8.44 -24.56
CA GLU A 589 -15.25 9.06 -24.98
C GLU A 589 -16.36 8.02 -25.06
N GLY A 590 -17.50 8.30 -24.40
CA GLY A 590 -18.64 7.37 -24.33
C GLY A 590 -18.46 6.21 -23.35
N LYS A 591 -17.30 6.05 -22.70
CA LYS A 591 -17.07 5.03 -21.68
C LYS A 591 -17.55 5.48 -20.30
N GLN A 592 -17.81 4.51 -19.42
CA GLN A 592 -18.25 4.80 -18.06
C GLN A 592 -17.14 5.52 -17.28
N SER A 593 -17.51 6.61 -16.61
CA SER A 593 -16.67 7.29 -15.63
C SER A 593 -17.10 6.94 -14.20
N GLY A 594 -16.11 6.68 -13.34
CA GLY A 594 -16.31 6.31 -11.95
C GLY A 594 -16.63 4.82 -11.74
N PRO A 595 -16.86 4.41 -10.48
CA PRO A 595 -16.97 3.02 -10.12
C PRO A 595 -18.20 2.34 -10.73
N ALA A 596 -18.09 1.02 -10.98
CA ALA A 596 -19.15 0.24 -11.58
C ALA A 596 -20.43 0.21 -10.72
N SER A 597 -21.59 0.30 -11.39
CA SER A 597 -22.89 0.24 -10.75
C SER A 597 -23.58 -1.10 -11.01
N PHE A 598 -24.09 -1.71 -9.94
CA PHE A 598 -24.80 -2.98 -9.95
C PHE A 598 -25.94 -2.95 -8.90
N PRO A 599 -26.89 -3.90 -8.91
CA PRO A 599 -27.98 -3.90 -7.95
C PRO A 599 -27.49 -3.81 -6.50
N ASN A 600 -27.96 -2.79 -5.76
CA ASN A 600 -27.56 -2.48 -4.38
C ASN A 600 -26.09 -2.04 -4.19
N SER A 601 -25.41 -1.59 -5.24
CA SER A 601 -24.02 -1.10 -5.14
C SER A 601 -23.88 0.15 -4.26
N TRP A 602 -24.89 1.03 -4.23
CA TRP A 602 -24.82 2.34 -3.58
C TRP A 602 -25.93 2.53 -2.54
N PRO A 603 -25.82 1.93 -1.33
CA PRO A 603 -26.76 2.17 -0.26
C PRO A 603 -26.71 3.63 0.20
N LYS A 604 -27.83 4.15 0.73
CA LYS A 604 -27.87 5.51 1.30
C LYS A 604 -27.01 5.58 2.56
N VAL A 605 -26.00 6.43 2.55
CA VAL A 605 -25.08 6.65 3.67
C VAL A 605 -25.04 8.12 4.09
N ARG A 606 -24.65 8.37 5.34
CA ARG A 606 -24.44 9.70 5.90
C ARG A 606 -23.10 9.80 6.60
N GLN A 607 -22.58 11.01 6.76
CA GLN A 607 -21.36 11.22 7.55
C GLN A 607 -21.59 10.86 9.02
N PRO A 608 -20.62 10.21 9.70
CA PRO A 608 -20.67 10.11 11.16
C PRO A 608 -20.58 11.51 11.80
N PRO A 609 -21.21 11.72 12.97
CA PRO A 609 -21.15 13.02 13.65
C PRO A 609 -19.70 13.32 14.09
N LYS A 610 -19.31 14.60 14.01
CA LYS A 610 -18.02 15.08 14.55
C LYS A 610 -17.96 14.73 16.04
N LYS A 611 -16.86 14.11 16.48
CA LYS A 611 -16.66 13.78 17.89
C LYS A 611 -16.49 15.07 18.69
N ALA A 612 -17.35 15.30 19.68
CA ALA A 612 -17.44 16.57 20.41
C ALA A 612 -16.28 16.83 21.39
N SER A 613 -15.49 15.81 21.76
CA SER A 613 -14.33 15.95 22.64
C SER A 613 -13.45 14.70 22.61
N ILE A 614 -12.17 14.92 22.36
CA ILE A 614 -11.10 13.90 22.35
C ILE A 614 -10.81 13.39 23.77
N PHE A 615 -11.01 14.22 24.80
CA PHE A 615 -10.48 14.01 26.15
C PHE A 615 -11.07 12.80 26.89
N ALA A 616 -12.31 12.40 26.56
CA ALA A 616 -12.95 11.23 27.18
C ALA A 616 -12.49 9.89 26.56
N GLU A 617 -12.09 9.88 25.29
CA GLU A 617 -11.49 8.70 24.63
C GLU A 617 -9.98 8.64 24.88
N TRP A 618 -9.29 9.79 24.94
CA TRP A 618 -7.87 9.92 25.31
C TRP A 618 -7.56 9.26 26.65
N ALA A 619 -8.47 9.37 27.64
CA ALA A 619 -8.37 8.69 28.93
C ALA A 619 -8.28 7.16 28.84
N ASN A 620 -8.95 6.57 27.85
CA ASN A 620 -9.08 5.12 27.69
C ASN A 620 -8.02 4.57 26.73
N ASP A 621 -7.70 5.30 25.66
CA ASP A 621 -6.59 4.96 24.75
C ASP A 621 -5.22 5.20 25.41
N ALA A 622 -5.10 6.11 26.39
CA ALA A 622 -3.88 6.33 27.18
C ALA A 622 -3.39 5.08 27.92
N ILE A 623 -4.28 4.14 28.26
CA ILE A 623 -3.89 2.86 28.88
C ILE A 623 -3.25 1.92 27.86
N ALA A 624 -3.74 1.94 26.60
CA ALA A 624 -3.12 1.21 25.50
C ALA A 624 -1.79 1.88 25.08
N ASP A 625 -1.74 3.21 25.05
CA ASP A 625 -0.54 4.00 24.76
C ASP A 625 0.53 3.81 25.86
N PHE A 626 0.12 3.69 27.13
CA PHE A 626 1.00 3.35 28.25
C PHE A 626 1.61 1.95 28.09
N ASN A 627 0.80 0.96 27.67
CA ASN A 627 1.27 -0.40 27.39
C ASN A 627 2.15 -0.47 26.12
N TRP A 628 1.87 0.35 25.11
CA TRP A 628 2.68 0.50 23.90
C TRP A 628 4.05 1.09 24.21
N ALA A 629 4.10 2.17 25.00
CA ALA A 629 5.34 2.76 25.48
C ALA A 629 6.16 1.77 26.34
N LEU A 630 5.50 0.99 27.19
CA LEU A 630 6.11 -0.12 27.93
C LEU A 630 6.65 -1.23 27.01
N GLY A 631 5.97 -1.53 25.90
CA GLY A 631 6.35 -2.54 24.91
C GLY A 631 7.52 -2.14 24.00
N ILE A 632 7.67 -0.84 23.68
CA ILE A 632 8.86 -0.30 23.00
C ILE A 632 10.09 -0.45 23.88
N VAL A 633 9.94 -0.14 25.17
CA VAL A 633 11.01 -0.22 26.17
C VAL A 633 11.45 -1.67 26.44
N GLN A 634 10.55 -2.65 26.34
CA GLN A 634 10.90 -4.07 26.43
C GLN A 634 11.69 -4.58 25.22
N ARG A 635 11.44 -4.02 24.01
CA ARG A 635 12.16 -4.38 22.78
C ARG A 635 13.54 -3.71 22.67
N GLY A 636 13.76 -2.57 23.33
CA GLY A 636 15.04 -1.84 23.38
C GLY A 636 16.07 -2.36 24.39
N ARG A 637 15.87 -3.53 25.02
CA ARG A 637 16.73 -4.05 26.09
C ARG A 637 18.09 -4.56 25.58
N ARG A 638 18.97 -3.62 25.22
CA ARG A 638 20.44 -3.78 25.17
C ARG A 638 21.23 -2.48 25.46
N GLY A 639 20.57 -1.35 25.77
CA GLY A 639 21.23 -0.10 26.13
C GLY A 639 20.71 0.49 27.44
N ASP A 640 21.65 0.77 28.35
CA ASP A 640 21.58 1.55 29.61
C ASP A 640 20.30 1.54 30.49
N PRO A 641 20.34 0.91 31.70
CA PRO A 641 19.21 0.86 32.64
C PRO A 641 18.85 2.19 33.31
N PHE A 642 19.64 3.27 33.20
CA PHE A 642 19.29 4.57 33.78
C PHE A 642 18.29 5.37 32.95
N VAL A 643 18.41 5.33 31.62
CA VAL A 643 17.43 5.95 30.69
C VAL A 643 16.07 5.24 30.80
N PHE A 644 16.10 3.93 31.05
CA PHE A 644 14.94 3.08 31.31
C PHE A 644 14.08 3.54 32.50
N VAL A 645 14.69 3.88 33.64
CA VAL A 645 13.94 4.31 34.84
C VAL A 645 13.35 5.71 34.66
N ALA A 646 14.10 6.63 34.04
CA ALA A 646 13.63 8.00 33.84
C ALA A 646 12.45 8.07 32.84
N LEU A 647 12.52 7.33 31.73
CA LEU A 647 11.48 7.32 30.70
C LEU A 647 10.19 6.66 31.22
N VAL A 648 10.30 5.51 31.89
CA VAL A 648 9.15 4.78 32.46
C VAL A 648 8.51 5.57 33.61
N TYR A 649 9.31 6.19 34.47
CA TYR A 649 8.80 7.03 35.55
C TYR A 649 8.06 8.25 35.00
N SER A 650 8.59 8.91 33.98
CA SER A 650 7.98 10.12 33.38
C SER A 650 6.67 9.81 32.65
N ILE A 651 6.61 8.70 31.93
CA ILE A 651 5.40 8.24 31.24
C ILE A 651 4.33 7.78 32.25
N ALA A 652 4.71 7.02 33.29
CA ALA A 652 3.78 6.60 34.34
C ALA A 652 3.22 7.78 35.15
N HIS A 653 4.06 8.78 35.42
CA HIS A 653 3.63 9.97 36.15
C HIS A 653 2.70 10.86 35.32
N GLY A 654 2.97 11.02 34.02
CA GLY A 654 2.07 11.74 33.10
C GLY A 654 0.69 11.08 32.97
N VAL A 655 0.64 9.76 32.86
CA VAL A 655 -0.62 8.99 32.76
C VAL A 655 -1.41 8.99 34.07
N MET A 656 -0.75 8.77 35.22
CA MET A 656 -1.40 8.80 36.54
C MET A 656 -1.97 10.17 36.90
N TRP A 657 -1.29 11.24 36.47
CA TRP A 657 -1.75 12.61 36.70
C TRP A 657 -3.00 12.95 35.87
N ILE A 658 -3.05 12.53 34.60
CA ILE A 658 -4.24 12.66 33.72
C ILE A 658 -5.45 11.92 34.31
N LEU A 659 -5.26 10.67 34.78
CA LEU A 659 -6.32 9.87 35.43
C LEU A 659 -6.87 10.54 36.70
N SER A 660 -6.02 11.22 37.48
CA SER A 660 -6.42 11.92 38.72
C SER A 660 -7.34 13.12 38.48
N LYS A 661 -7.29 13.74 37.30
CA LYS A 661 -8.11 14.91 36.93
C LYS A 661 -9.41 14.54 36.20
N LEU A 662 -9.46 13.36 35.58
CA LEU A 662 -10.65 12.84 34.90
C LEU A 662 -11.70 12.24 35.86
N LEU A 663 -11.29 11.74 37.03
CA LEU A 663 -12.20 11.14 38.02
C LEU A 663 -12.91 12.15 38.94
N TRP A 664 -12.51 13.42 38.93
CA TRP A 664 -13.12 14.46 39.79
C TRP A 664 -13.20 15.83 39.10
N PRO A 665 -14.22 16.07 38.26
CA PRO A 665 -14.29 17.30 37.45
C PRO A 665 -14.77 18.53 38.23
N PHE A 666 -15.12 18.41 39.52
CA PHE A 666 -15.60 19.52 40.34
C PHE A 666 -14.91 19.55 41.71
N GLY A 667 -13.77 20.25 41.80
CA GLY A 667 -13.30 20.83 43.05
C GLY A 667 -14.13 22.08 43.40
N PRO A 668 -14.25 22.45 44.70
CA PRO A 668 -15.23 23.43 45.16
C PRO A 668 -14.99 24.81 44.53
N ARG A 669 -16.06 25.42 44.01
CA ARG A 669 -16.05 26.82 43.60
C ARG A 669 -16.12 27.67 44.86
N GLU A 670 -15.05 28.40 45.16
CA GLU A 670 -15.07 29.45 46.18
C GLU A 670 -15.74 30.71 45.61
N GLU A 671 -16.55 31.35 46.47
CA GLU A 671 -17.43 32.50 46.23
C GLU A 671 -16.69 33.82 45.94
#